data_AF-A0A957F3E6-F1
#
_entry.id   AF-A0A957F3E6-F1
#
_cell.length_a   1.000
_cell.length_b   1.000
_cell.length_c   1.000
_cell.angle_alpha   90.00
_cell.angle_beta   90.00
_cell.angle_gamma   90.00
#
_symmetry.space_group_name_H-M   'P 1'
#
loop_
_entity.id
_entity.type
_entity.pdbx_description
1 polymer ?
#
loop_
_entity_poly.entity_id
_entity_poly.type
_entity_poly.pdbx_seq_one_letter_code
_entity_poly.pdbx_strand_id
1 'polypeptide(L)'
;RDWLADLSNFFVRPIAIFRNYDRAHLRPDLLAGLTVAVVMLPQAIAYALIAELPPQVGLYAAIVAAIIGVLWGSSAHLHTGPTNAASLLVLSSLIPIAAPGSPAYIAAAGLLAVMVGVFRLVMGLARLGMLVNFVSDSVVIGFTAGAGILISVNQLRHLLRLDTPSSPEFYDTLLQTARSASETHLPTIGIGLLTILIIVLTGWKRPRWPGTLIAMVVASAAVALLQLQADGVRVLGELPRSLPPLARLPLFDLRLIRQLSAGALAVSAIGLVEAMSIARSIAAQSGEHVDSNQEFVGQGLANIAAGFLSGYTCSGSFTRSAVNYTAGGKTPLAVVFSGVWVLIAMLLFAPLAAFLPRTALAGVLVVTAYKMIDRKEMRRIWRTSRGDTAIMLATLLATLLLPLEFAVLTGVMVSFARYIAKTSHPSVQSMLPDEKFEHFVHQPERPVCPQLGVLTIEGSLYFGATQHVEEEIRRNLEAHPAQRFLLLRMHRVNHCDISGLHMLETVVKLYRQHGGDVFMVGVRESVWEKMRLSEFNAFLEMDHYLTQERAIEHIFYQVLDPGVCIYRCPVRAWRECQTLPKCEEDSTPPVGTVVPYTAVSHVAPKALWQQLMAPNGDRPLVVDVREPAEYDRGHIPQARLAPMPRILRRQETLPEERPIVLVCRSGRRSSQVAFALQQAGYRHVANLDGGMLAWEEARLPAVID
;
A
#
# COMPACT_ATOMS: atom_id res chain seq x y z
N ARG A 1 -6.34 -12.59 -24.55
CA ARG A 1 -6.47 -13.67 -23.54
C ARG A 1 -7.95 -13.90 -23.34
N ASP A 2 -8.47 -15.07 -23.70
CA ASP A 2 -9.90 -15.33 -23.86
C ASP A 2 -10.66 -15.25 -22.56
N TRP A 3 -11.36 -14.13 -22.36
CA TRP A 3 -12.22 -13.88 -21.20
C TRP A 3 -13.29 -14.99 -21.01
N LEU A 4 -13.73 -15.63 -22.10
CA LEU A 4 -14.66 -16.77 -22.08
C LEU A 4 -14.04 -18.04 -21.50
N ALA A 5 -12.75 -18.32 -21.77
CA ALA A 5 -12.05 -19.46 -21.19
C ALA A 5 -11.90 -19.29 -19.67
N ASP A 6 -11.59 -18.07 -19.22
CA ASP A 6 -11.50 -17.72 -17.80
C ASP A 6 -12.86 -17.82 -17.07
N LEU A 7 -13.97 -17.57 -17.76
CA LEU A 7 -15.33 -17.69 -17.22
C LEU A 7 -15.71 -19.13 -16.88
N SER A 8 -15.32 -20.07 -17.74
CA SER A 8 -15.61 -21.50 -17.54
C SER A 8 -14.93 -22.05 -16.28
N ASN A 9 -13.73 -21.54 -15.95
CA ASN A 9 -12.97 -21.96 -14.77
C ASN A 9 -13.71 -21.70 -13.45
N PHE A 10 -14.53 -20.64 -13.37
CA PHE A 10 -15.28 -20.33 -12.15
C PHE A 10 -16.29 -21.41 -11.75
N PHE A 11 -16.81 -22.19 -12.72
CA PHE A 11 -17.91 -23.12 -12.49
C PHE A 11 -17.50 -24.60 -12.51
N VAL A 12 -16.28 -24.92 -12.96
CA VAL A 12 -15.77 -26.31 -13.06
C VAL A 12 -15.19 -26.83 -11.74
N ARG A 13 -14.98 -25.94 -10.75
CA ARG A 13 -14.35 -26.28 -9.46
C ARG A 13 -14.95 -27.49 -8.73
N PRO A 14 -16.29 -27.68 -8.62
CA PRO A 14 -16.83 -28.87 -7.96
C PRO A 14 -16.31 -30.18 -8.57
N ILE A 15 -16.22 -30.23 -9.90
CA ILE A 15 -15.70 -31.40 -10.63
C ILE A 15 -14.23 -31.66 -10.24
N ALA A 16 -13.42 -30.61 -10.17
CA ALA A 16 -12.03 -30.72 -9.74
C ALA A 16 -11.89 -31.18 -8.28
N ILE A 17 -12.74 -30.69 -7.37
CA ILE A 17 -12.75 -31.11 -5.95
C ILE A 17 -13.03 -32.62 -5.85
N PHE A 18 -14.08 -33.12 -6.50
CA PHE A 18 -14.43 -34.54 -6.42
C PHE A 18 -13.44 -35.44 -7.16
N ARG A 19 -12.89 -35.00 -8.30
CA ARG A 19 -11.92 -35.78 -9.09
C ARG A 19 -10.57 -35.92 -8.40
N ASN A 20 -10.12 -34.89 -7.71
CA ASN A 20 -8.82 -34.87 -7.03
C ASN A 20 -8.91 -35.20 -5.53
N TYR A 21 -10.05 -35.75 -5.08
CA TYR A 21 -10.25 -36.05 -3.66
C TYR A 21 -9.46 -37.28 -3.23
N ASP A 22 -8.49 -37.08 -2.35
CA ASP A 22 -7.78 -38.17 -1.69
C ASP A 22 -8.63 -38.77 -0.57
N ARG A 23 -8.90 -40.09 -0.67
CA ARG A 23 -9.68 -40.86 0.31
C ARG A 23 -9.05 -40.86 1.71
N ALA A 24 -7.74 -40.59 1.84
CA ALA A 24 -7.10 -40.43 3.14
C ALA A 24 -7.71 -39.27 3.95
N HIS A 25 -8.30 -38.27 3.30
CA HIS A 25 -8.93 -37.12 3.95
C HIS A 25 -10.39 -37.35 4.38
N LEU A 26 -11.01 -38.47 3.99
CA LEU A 26 -12.42 -38.75 4.27
C LEU A 26 -12.76 -38.72 5.77
N ARG A 27 -11.97 -39.43 6.57
CA ARG A 27 -12.20 -39.50 8.02
C ARG A 27 -11.97 -38.14 8.71
N PRO A 28 -10.85 -37.42 8.48
CA PRO A 28 -10.67 -36.06 8.99
C PRO A 28 -11.81 -35.11 8.61
N ASP A 29 -12.21 -35.09 7.34
CA ASP A 29 -13.25 -34.18 6.85
C ASP A 29 -14.64 -34.49 7.42
N LEU A 30 -15.00 -35.78 7.56
CA LEU A 30 -16.26 -36.20 8.18
C LEU A 30 -16.36 -35.77 9.65
N LEU A 31 -15.27 -35.96 10.41
CA LEU A 31 -15.21 -35.60 11.84
C LEU A 31 -15.18 -34.09 12.05
N ALA A 32 -14.43 -33.37 11.21
CA ALA A 32 -14.43 -31.91 11.22
C ALA A 32 -15.81 -31.35 10.87
N GLY A 33 -16.45 -31.88 9.83
CA GLY A 33 -17.80 -31.52 9.43
C GLY A 33 -18.83 -31.76 10.54
N LEU A 34 -18.78 -32.90 11.23
CA LEU A 34 -19.66 -33.19 12.36
C LEU A 34 -19.42 -32.22 13.54
N THR A 35 -18.16 -31.91 13.84
CA THR A 35 -17.81 -30.95 14.90
C THR A 35 -18.40 -29.57 14.60
N VAL A 36 -18.28 -29.11 13.36
CA VAL A 36 -18.81 -27.82 12.92
C VAL A 36 -20.34 -27.84 12.93
N ALA A 37 -20.98 -28.94 12.50
CA ALA A 37 -22.44 -29.07 12.49
C ALA A 37 -23.06 -28.86 13.87
N VAL A 38 -22.45 -29.42 14.92
CA VAL A 38 -22.89 -29.26 16.31
C VAL A 38 -22.86 -27.79 16.76
N VAL A 39 -21.83 -27.03 16.34
CA VAL A 39 -21.73 -25.59 16.61
C VAL A 39 -22.70 -24.78 15.75
N MET A 40 -22.89 -25.19 14.51
CA MET A 40 -23.69 -24.50 13.50
C MET A 40 -25.19 -24.47 13.85
N LEU A 41 -25.74 -25.55 14.41
CA LEU A 41 -27.16 -25.67 14.77
C LEU A 41 -27.69 -24.50 15.63
N PRO A 42 -27.15 -24.26 16.85
CA PRO A 42 -27.59 -23.13 17.69
C PRO A 42 -27.39 -21.78 17.05
N GLN A 43 -26.27 -21.59 16.36
CA GLN A 43 -25.92 -20.32 15.76
C GLN A 43 -26.89 -19.94 14.65
N ALA A 44 -27.22 -20.89 13.77
CA ALA A 44 -28.18 -20.67 12.70
C ALA A 44 -29.56 -20.27 13.23
N ILE A 45 -30.04 -20.92 14.30
CA ILE A 45 -31.31 -20.57 14.97
C ILE A 45 -31.22 -19.17 15.58
N ALA A 46 -30.19 -18.90 16.38
CA ALA A 46 -30.03 -17.62 17.05
C ALA A 46 -29.95 -16.46 16.05
N TYR A 47 -29.22 -16.62 14.95
CA TYR A 47 -29.07 -15.60 13.92
C TYR A 47 -30.36 -15.37 13.12
N ALA A 48 -31.14 -16.42 12.83
CA ALA A 48 -32.46 -16.22 12.24
C ALA A 48 -33.39 -15.42 13.15
N LEU A 49 -33.36 -15.67 14.47
CA LEU A 49 -34.15 -14.92 15.43
C LEU A 49 -33.73 -13.45 15.53
N ILE A 50 -32.44 -13.14 15.36
CA ILE A 50 -31.95 -11.75 15.25
C ILE A 50 -32.51 -11.08 13.99
N ALA A 51 -32.61 -11.80 12.89
CA ALA A 51 -33.26 -11.30 11.66
C ALA A 51 -34.80 -11.32 11.76
N GLU A 52 -35.39 -11.61 12.93
CA GLU A 52 -36.84 -11.79 13.12
C GLU A 52 -37.48 -12.78 12.14
N LEU A 53 -36.72 -13.81 11.78
CA LEU A 53 -37.12 -14.92 10.92
C LEU A 53 -37.37 -16.19 11.74
N PRO A 54 -38.23 -17.10 11.24
CA PRO A 54 -38.42 -18.40 11.86
C PRO A 54 -37.12 -19.21 11.97
N PRO A 55 -36.89 -19.97 13.06
CA PRO A 55 -35.68 -20.76 13.26
C PRO A 55 -35.27 -21.66 12.09
N GLN A 56 -36.26 -22.29 11.43
CA GLN A 56 -36.00 -23.18 10.29
C GLN A 56 -35.34 -22.46 9.10
N VAL A 57 -35.65 -21.17 8.87
CA VAL A 57 -35.06 -20.38 7.77
C VAL A 57 -33.56 -20.24 7.98
N GLY A 58 -33.10 -20.09 9.23
CA GLY A 58 -31.68 -20.07 9.55
C GLY A 58 -30.98 -21.39 9.29
N LEU A 59 -31.61 -22.50 9.67
CA LEU A 59 -31.04 -23.83 9.43
C LEU A 59 -30.95 -24.15 7.94
N TYR A 60 -31.98 -23.80 7.16
CA TYR A 60 -31.97 -23.97 5.70
C TYR A 60 -30.84 -23.16 5.06
N ALA A 61 -30.72 -21.89 5.44
CA ALA A 61 -29.64 -21.03 4.98
C ALA A 61 -28.26 -21.60 5.34
N ALA A 62 -28.09 -22.12 6.56
CA ALA A 62 -26.83 -22.71 7.01
C ALA A 62 -26.45 -23.99 6.24
N ILE A 63 -27.41 -24.87 5.92
CA ILE A 63 -27.16 -26.08 5.13
C ILE A 63 -26.76 -25.72 3.70
N VAL A 64 -27.60 -24.92 3.03
CA VAL A 64 -27.45 -24.63 1.60
C VAL A 64 -26.22 -23.77 1.34
N ALA A 65 -26.06 -22.69 2.10
CA ALA A 65 -24.96 -21.76 1.85
C ALA A 65 -23.60 -22.39 2.16
N ALA A 66 -23.51 -23.30 3.14
CA ALA A 66 -22.25 -24.00 3.43
C ALA A 66 -21.82 -24.90 2.28
N ILE A 67 -22.75 -25.69 1.75
CA ILE A 67 -22.48 -26.64 0.66
C ILE A 67 -22.13 -25.88 -0.62
N ILE A 68 -22.98 -24.93 -1.05
CA ILE A 68 -22.77 -24.21 -2.30
C ILE A 68 -21.58 -23.26 -2.19
N GLY A 69 -21.42 -22.57 -1.06
CA GLY A 69 -20.34 -21.60 -0.86
C GLY A 69 -18.97 -22.23 -1.01
N VAL A 70 -18.72 -23.42 -0.45
CA VAL A 70 -17.39 -24.04 -0.51
C VAL A 70 -17.10 -24.75 -1.85
N LEU A 71 -18.15 -25.26 -2.51
CA LEU A 71 -18.01 -25.97 -3.79
C LEU A 71 -17.59 -25.02 -4.93
N TRP A 72 -18.07 -23.77 -4.88
CA TRP A 72 -17.73 -22.72 -5.85
C TRP A 72 -16.88 -21.58 -5.27
N GLY A 73 -16.60 -21.54 -3.98
CA GLY A 73 -15.70 -20.55 -3.35
C GLY A 73 -14.24 -20.82 -3.65
N SER A 74 -13.30 -20.03 -3.13
CA SER A 74 -11.87 -20.31 -3.27
C SER A 74 -11.30 -21.08 -2.07
N SER A 75 -11.71 -20.74 -0.86
CA SER A 75 -11.18 -21.33 0.38
C SER A 75 -11.68 -22.75 0.59
N ALA A 76 -10.82 -23.62 1.12
CA ALA A 76 -11.19 -24.96 1.57
C ALA A 76 -11.84 -24.96 2.97
N HIS A 77 -11.64 -23.90 3.74
CA HIS A 77 -12.02 -23.84 5.14
C HIS A 77 -13.14 -22.86 5.45
N LEU A 78 -13.37 -21.87 4.59
CA LEU A 78 -14.40 -20.86 4.81
C LEU A 78 -15.78 -21.49 4.86
N HIS A 79 -16.43 -21.28 5.99
CA HIS A 79 -17.77 -21.78 6.25
C HIS A 79 -18.80 -20.66 6.03
N THR A 80 -19.67 -20.84 5.04
CA THR A 80 -20.67 -19.84 4.66
C THR A 80 -22.03 -20.17 5.27
N GLY A 81 -22.70 -19.17 5.84
CA GLY A 81 -24.04 -19.33 6.39
C GLY A 81 -24.53 -18.09 7.12
N PRO A 82 -25.60 -18.19 7.93
CA PRO A 82 -26.07 -17.12 8.79
C PRO A 82 -24.98 -16.55 9.68
N THR A 83 -24.88 -15.23 9.78
CA THR A 83 -23.98 -14.55 10.73
C THR A 83 -24.74 -13.46 11.46
N ASN A 84 -24.20 -13.01 12.60
CA ASN A 84 -24.77 -11.91 13.37
C ASN A 84 -24.91 -10.63 12.52
N ALA A 85 -23.82 -10.24 11.84
CA ALA A 85 -23.77 -9.05 11.00
C ALA A 85 -24.78 -9.12 9.84
N ALA A 86 -24.78 -10.23 9.08
CA ALA A 86 -25.74 -10.43 8.00
C ALA A 86 -27.19 -10.39 8.50
N SER A 87 -27.47 -10.95 9.69
CA SER A 87 -28.82 -10.98 10.26
C SER A 87 -29.32 -9.60 10.69
N LEU A 88 -28.46 -8.79 11.30
CA LEU A 88 -28.79 -7.40 11.66
C LEU A 88 -28.99 -6.52 10.43
N LEU A 89 -28.21 -6.73 9.37
CA LEU A 89 -28.37 -5.99 8.12
C LEU A 89 -29.64 -6.41 7.35
N VAL A 90 -30.00 -7.69 7.41
CA VAL A 90 -31.28 -8.19 6.89
C VAL A 90 -32.43 -7.56 7.67
N LEU A 91 -32.36 -7.58 9.01
CA LEU A 91 -33.35 -6.95 9.88
C LEU A 91 -33.56 -5.48 9.51
N SER A 92 -32.49 -4.68 9.49
CA SER A 92 -32.56 -3.25 9.22
C SER A 92 -33.02 -2.93 7.79
N SER A 93 -32.74 -3.81 6.83
CA SER A 93 -33.21 -3.67 5.44
C SER A 93 -34.69 -4.02 5.27
N LEU A 94 -35.24 -4.92 6.10
CA LEU A 94 -36.59 -5.45 5.93
C LEU A 94 -37.65 -4.80 6.83
N ILE A 95 -37.30 -4.35 8.03
CA ILE A 95 -38.22 -3.67 8.96
C ILE A 95 -39.02 -2.54 8.27
N PRO A 96 -38.42 -1.68 7.43
CA PRO A 96 -39.16 -0.59 6.78
C PRO A 96 -40.17 -1.07 5.71
N ILE A 97 -40.13 -2.35 5.32
CA ILE A 97 -40.79 -2.88 4.12
C ILE A 97 -41.93 -3.84 4.48
N ALA A 98 -41.72 -4.71 5.47
CA ALA A 98 -42.70 -5.73 5.86
C ALA A 98 -42.71 -5.95 7.38
N ALA A 99 -43.86 -6.36 7.91
CA ALA A 99 -43.99 -6.70 9.32
C ALA A 99 -43.17 -7.97 9.65
N PRO A 100 -42.34 -7.96 10.71
CA PRO A 100 -41.56 -9.11 11.15
C PRO A 100 -42.38 -10.40 11.27
N GLY A 101 -41.79 -11.53 10.86
CA GLY A 101 -42.45 -12.85 10.89
C GLY A 101 -43.59 -13.07 9.89
N SER A 102 -44.06 -12.04 9.18
CA SER A 102 -45.10 -12.20 8.15
C SER A 102 -44.61 -13.01 6.94
N PRO A 103 -45.50 -13.68 6.17
CA PRO A 103 -45.11 -14.37 4.95
C PRO A 103 -44.41 -13.45 3.93
N ALA A 104 -44.83 -12.19 3.84
CA ALA A 104 -44.20 -11.19 3.00
C ALA A 104 -42.76 -10.87 3.44
N TYR A 105 -42.52 -10.77 4.75
CA TYR A 105 -41.19 -10.54 5.32
C TYR A 105 -40.23 -11.70 5.02
N ILE A 106 -40.69 -12.94 5.20
CA ILE A 106 -39.89 -14.14 4.90
C ILE A 106 -39.56 -14.22 3.40
N ALA A 107 -40.54 -13.93 2.52
CA ALA A 107 -40.33 -13.89 1.08
C ALA A 107 -39.37 -12.76 0.66
N ALA A 108 -39.46 -11.58 1.29
CA ALA A 108 -38.54 -10.47 1.06
C ALA A 108 -37.12 -10.79 1.53
N ALA A 109 -36.94 -11.52 2.64
CA ALA A 109 -35.63 -12.00 3.09
C ALA A 109 -34.98 -12.96 2.09
N GLY A 110 -35.76 -13.89 1.53
CA GLY A 110 -35.28 -14.78 0.47
C GLY A 110 -34.93 -14.02 -0.82
N LEU A 111 -35.74 -13.04 -1.23
CA LEU A 111 -35.45 -12.19 -2.39
C LEU A 111 -34.19 -11.35 -2.16
N LEU A 112 -34.04 -10.76 -0.97
CA LEU A 112 -32.83 -10.02 -0.57
C LEU A 112 -31.58 -10.89 -0.68
N ALA A 113 -31.65 -12.16 -0.24
CA ALA A 113 -30.55 -13.11 -0.39
C ALA A 113 -30.20 -13.35 -1.86
N VAL A 114 -31.19 -13.54 -2.74
CA VAL A 114 -30.95 -13.68 -4.18
C VAL A 114 -30.28 -12.42 -4.76
N MET A 115 -30.77 -11.22 -4.42
CA MET A 115 -30.19 -9.96 -4.89
C MET A 115 -28.75 -9.76 -4.43
N VAL A 116 -28.47 -10.05 -3.14
CA VAL A 116 -27.11 -10.06 -2.58
C VAL A 116 -26.23 -11.02 -3.37
N GLY A 117 -26.73 -12.23 -3.61
CA GLY A 117 -26.00 -13.25 -4.35
C GLY A 117 -25.68 -12.84 -5.79
N VAL A 118 -26.63 -12.21 -6.49
CA VAL A 118 -26.43 -11.64 -7.84
C VAL A 118 -25.36 -10.55 -7.81
N PHE A 119 -25.41 -9.61 -6.87
CA PHE A 119 -24.39 -8.57 -6.77
C PHE A 119 -23.00 -9.15 -6.53
N ARG A 120 -22.85 -10.13 -5.63
CA ARG A 120 -21.56 -10.79 -5.36
C ARG A 120 -21.04 -11.55 -6.58
N LEU A 121 -21.93 -12.26 -7.27
CA LEU A 121 -21.59 -12.97 -8.51
C LEU A 121 -21.08 -11.99 -9.58
N VAL A 122 -21.80 -10.89 -9.82
CA VAL A 122 -21.39 -9.84 -10.76
C VAL A 122 -20.03 -9.25 -10.38
N MET A 123 -19.81 -8.93 -9.11
CA MET A 123 -18.51 -8.40 -8.64
C MET A 123 -17.36 -9.39 -8.83
N GLY A 124 -17.60 -10.70 -8.60
CA GLY A 124 -16.61 -11.76 -8.85
C GLY A 124 -16.27 -11.89 -10.33
N LEU A 125 -17.27 -11.91 -11.20
CA LEU A 125 -17.09 -11.97 -12.66
C LEU A 125 -16.42 -10.71 -13.23
N ALA A 126 -16.69 -9.54 -12.64
CA ALA A 126 -16.04 -8.27 -12.96
C ALA A 126 -14.62 -8.14 -12.37
N ARG A 127 -14.11 -9.16 -11.67
CA ARG A 127 -12.79 -9.22 -11.05
C ARG A 127 -12.50 -8.11 -10.02
N LEU A 128 -13.52 -7.68 -9.29
CA LEU A 128 -13.38 -6.63 -8.27
C LEU A 128 -12.69 -7.10 -6.98
N GLY A 129 -12.32 -8.38 -6.87
CA GLY A 129 -11.58 -8.94 -5.74
C GLY A 129 -10.16 -8.41 -5.58
N MET A 130 -9.62 -7.67 -6.57
CA MET A 130 -8.34 -6.96 -6.46
C MET A 130 -8.33 -5.97 -5.30
N LEU A 131 -9.47 -5.35 -4.99
CA LEU A 131 -9.60 -4.37 -3.90
C LEU A 131 -9.32 -4.98 -2.52
N VAL A 132 -9.37 -6.31 -2.39
CA VAL A 132 -9.10 -7.05 -1.15
C VAL A 132 -7.63 -7.51 -1.04
N ASN A 133 -6.80 -7.31 -2.07
CA ASN A 133 -5.37 -7.65 -2.03
C ASN A 133 -4.54 -6.70 -1.16
N PHE A 134 -5.12 -5.58 -0.72
CA PHE A 134 -4.44 -4.58 0.11
C PHE A 134 -4.46 -4.89 1.62
N VAL A 135 -5.00 -6.05 2.01
CA VAL A 135 -4.96 -6.54 3.41
C VAL A 135 -3.57 -7.12 3.70
N SER A 136 -2.76 -6.41 4.48
CA SER A 136 -1.42 -6.87 4.88
C SER A 136 -1.49 -7.98 5.93
N ASP A 137 -0.43 -8.78 6.03
CA ASP A 137 -0.33 -9.86 7.03
C ASP A 137 -0.53 -9.34 8.46
N SER A 138 -0.07 -8.12 8.75
CA SER A 138 -0.25 -7.46 10.04
C SER A 138 -1.72 -7.18 10.37
N VAL A 139 -2.53 -6.81 9.37
CA VAL A 139 -3.98 -6.66 9.53
C VAL A 139 -4.60 -8.02 9.84
N VAL A 140 -4.24 -9.05 9.07
CA VAL A 140 -4.78 -10.41 9.27
C VAL A 140 -4.47 -10.94 10.67
N ILE A 141 -3.22 -10.81 11.13
CA ILE A 141 -2.79 -11.26 12.46
C ILE A 141 -3.44 -10.45 13.58
N GLY A 142 -3.56 -9.12 13.42
CA GLY A 142 -4.27 -8.27 14.38
C GLY A 142 -5.76 -8.64 14.48
N PHE A 143 -6.41 -8.83 13.34
CA PHE A 143 -7.82 -9.23 13.25
C PHE A 143 -8.07 -10.61 13.87
N THR A 144 -7.25 -11.61 13.54
CA THR A 144 -7.39 -12.97 14.09
C THR A 144 -7.27 -13.00 15.61
N ALA A 145 -6.28 -12.27 16.16
CA ALA A 145 -6.08 -12.15 17.59
C ALA A 145 -7.25 -11.44 18.28
N GLY A 146 -7.71 -10.32 17.71
CA GLY A 146 -8.88 -9.58 18.20
C GLY A 146 -10.15 -10.42 18.18
N ALA A 147 -10.43 -11.11 17.08
CA ALA A 147 -11.59 -11.98 16.93
C ALA A 147 -11.54 -13.16 17.91
N GLY A 148 -10.37 -13.75 18.17
CA GLY A 148 -10.19 -14.78 19.20
C GLY A 148 -10.52 -14.29 20.61
N ILE A 149 -10.09 -13.07 20.96
CA ILE A 149 -10.41 -12.44 22.25
C ILE A 149 -11.92 -12.14 22.34
N LEU A 150 -12.51 -11.54 21.29
CA LEU A 150 -13.93 -11.20 21.24
C LEU A 150 -14.81 -12.44 21.37
N ILE A 151 -14.51 -13.53 20.65
CA ILE A 151 -15.24 -14.79 20.78
C ILE A 151 -15.17 -15.31 22.21
N SER A 152 -14.00 -15.28 22.83
CA SER A 152 -13.80 -15.75 24.20
C SER A 152 -14.64 -14.96 25.21
N VAL A 153 -14.69 -13.63 25.08
CA VAL A 153 -15.51 -12.76 25.93
C VAL A 153 -17.00 -13.01 25.70
N ASN A 154 -17.43 -13.12 24.44
CA ASN A 154 -18.84 -13.38 24.10
C ASN A 154 -19.34 -14.76 24.59
N GLN A 155 -18.43 -15.68 24.89
CA GLN A 155 -18.78 -16.99 25.47
C GLN A 155 -18.93 -16.97 27.00
N LEU A 156 -18.45 -15.93 27.70
CA LEU A 156 -18.48 -15.89 29.17
C LEU A 156 -19.90 -16.01 29.72
N ARG A 157 -20.87 -15.33 29.11
CA ARG A 157 -22.30 -15.43 29.51
C ARG A 157 -22.83 -16.86 29.49
N HIS A 158 -22.37 -17.69 28.54
CA HIS A 158 -22.84 -19.06 28.37
C HIS A 158 -22.13 -20.02 29.32
N LEU A 159 -20.85 -19.77 29.62
CA LEU A 159 -20.09 -20.52 30.62
C LEU A 159 -20.60 -20.25 32.03
N LEU A 160 -20.96 -19.00 32.32
CA LEU A 160 -21.38 -18.53 33.64
C LEU A 160 -22.90 -18.65 33.89
N ARG A 161 -23.70 -18.90 32.82
CA ARG A 161 -25.17 -18.88 32.82
C ARG A 161 -25.75 -17.52 33.26
N LEU A 162 -25.24 -16.43 32.70
CA LEU A 162 -25.77 -15.09 32.99
C LEU A 162 -27.00 -14.78 32.14
N ASP A 163 -27.98 -14.12 32.75
CA ASP A 163 -29.25 -13.73 32.12
C ASP A 163 -29.20 -12.29 31.64
N THR A 164 -28.10 -11.94 30.96
CA THR A 164 -27.88 -10.63 30.39
C THR A 164 -28.25 -10.60 28.91
N PRO A 165 -28.83 -9.47 28.42
CA PRO A 165 -29.06 -9.30 27.00
C PRO A 165 -27.73 -9.36 26.22
N SER A 166 -27.77 -9.90 25.01
CA SER A 166 -26.60 -9.88 24.12
C SER A 166 -26.26 -8.43 23.79
N SER A 167 -25.07 -7.94 24.18
CA SER A 167 -24.54 -6.68 23.63
C SER A 167 -23.63 -6.99 22.43
N PRO A 168 -23.73 -6.23 21.32
CA PRO A 168 -22.75 -6.29 20.25
C PRO A 168 -21.40 -5.69 20.67
N GLU A 169 -21.37 -4.86 21.72
CA GLU A 169 -20.19 -4.15 22.17
C GLU A 169 -19.38 -4.95 23.20
N PHE A 170 -18.06 -5.01 22.99
CA PHE A 170 -17.13 -5.74 23.84
C PHE A 170 -17.09 -5.21 25.27
N TYR A 171 -17.05 -3.87 25.42
CA TYR A 171 -16.97 -3.21 26.72
C TYR A 171 -18.22 -3.48 27.58
N ASP A 172 -19.39 -3.32 26.98
CA ASP A 172 -20.66 -3.62 27.64
C ASP A 172 -20.76 -5.07 28.10
N THR A 173 -20.32 -6.00 27.24
CA THR A 173 -20.31 -7.42 27.58
C THR A 173 -19.45 -7.69 28.81
N LEU A 174 -18.25 -7.09 28.91
CA LEU A 174 -17.38 -7.22 30.08
C LEU A 174 -18.00 -6.59 31.32
N LEU A 175 -18.53 -5.37 31.22
CA LEU A 175 -19.11 -4.64 32.35
C LEU A 175 -20.35 -5.35 32.89
N GLN A 176 -21.23 -5.82 32.02
CA GLN A 176 -22.41 -6.60 32.41
C GLN A 176 -22.01 -7.95 33.03
N THR A 177 -21.04 -8.64 32.45
CA THR A 177 -20.51 -9.89 33.02
C THR A 177 -19.93 -9.67 34.41
N ALA A 178 -19.19 -8.58 34.62
CA ALA A 178 -18.61 -8.25 35.92
C ALA A 178 -19.69 -7.89 36.95
N ARG A 179 -20.74 -7.18 36.56
CA ARG A 179 -21.87 -6.82 37.45
C ARG A 179 -22.70 -8.03 37.85
N SER A 180 -22.95 -8.95 36.93
CA SER A 180 -23.73 -10.17 37.18
C SER A 180 -22.88 -11.36 37.65
N ALA A 181 -21.61 -11.14 38.02
CA ALA A 181 -20.70 -12.22 38.42
C ALA A 181 -21.17 -12.98 39.69
N SER A 182 -21.99 -12.36 40.54
CA SER A 182 -22.61 -13.00 41.70
C SER A 182 -23.76 -13.95 41.34
N GLU A 183 -24.34 -13.85 40.15
CA GLU A 183 -25.49 -14.64 39.68
C GLU A 183 -25.06 -15.93 38.95
N THR A 184 -23.82 -16.35 39.15
CA THR A 184 -23.23 -17.46 38.40
C THR A 184 -23.80 -18.82 38.80
N HIS A 185 -23.95 -19.71 37.82
CA HIS A 185 -24.48 -21.05 38.05
C HIS A 185 -23.39 -22.11 38.04
N LEU A 186 -23.04 -22.62 39.23
CA LEU A 186 -21.95 -23.57 39.44
C LEU A 186 -22.04 -24.85 38.59
N PRO A 187 -23.20 -25.53 38.48
CA PRO A 187 -23.31 -26.72 37.61
C PRO A 187 -22.99 -26.41 36.14
N THR A 188 -23.40 -25.24 35.65
CA THR A 188 -23.12 -24.83 34.26
C THR A 188 -21.64 -24.56 34.04
N ILE A 189 -20.98 -23.93 35.01
CA ILE A 189 -19.53 -23.69 34.99
C ILE A 189 -18.79 -25.03 35.00
N GLY A 190 -19.22 -25.97 35.85
CA GLY A 190 -18.64 -27.31 35.93
C GLY A 190 -18.65 -28.05 34.59
N ILE A 191 -19.79 -28.05 33.88
CA ILE A 191 -19.87 -28.67 32.55
C ILE A 191 -19.01 -27.94 31.51
N GLY A 192 -18.97 -26.60 31.55
CA GLY A 192 -18.12 -25.81 30.66
C GLY A 192 -16.62 -26.10 30.86
N LEU A 193 -16.16 -26.10 32.12
CA LEU A 193 -14.79 -26.42 32.49
C LEU A 193 -14.44 -27.88 32.17
N LEU A 194 -15.35 -28.82 32.42
CA LEU A 194 -15.18 -30.22 32.03
C LEU A 194 -14.98 -30.34 30.51
N THR A 195 -15.78 -29.62 29.74
CA THR A 195 -15.66 -29.60 28.27
C THR A 195 -14.28 -29.10 27.84
N ILE A 196 -13.84 -27.96 28.39
CA ILE A 196 -12.51 -27.39 28.12
C ILE A 196 -11.40 -28.38 28.51
N LEU A 197 -11.51 -28.98 29.70
CA LEU A 197 -10.54 -29.92 30.24
C LEU A 197 -10.40 -31.15 29.32
N ILE A 198 -11.52 -31.74 28.87
CA ILE A 198 -11.49 -32.88 27.95
C ILE A 198 -10.80 -32.50 26.64
N ILE A 199 -11.11 -31.34 26.06
CA ILE A 199 -10.50 -30.90 24.79
C ILE A 199 -8.99 -30.68 24.95
N VAL A 200 -8.54 -30.05 26.04
CA VAL A 200 -7.12 -29.80 26.31
C VAL A 200 -6.38 -31.11 26.57
N LEU A 201 -6.92 -31.99 27.42
CA LEU A 201 -6.29 -33.28 27.75
C LEU A 201 -6.20 -34.21 26.55
N THR A 202 -7.27 -34.30 25.75
CA THR A 202 -7.25 -35.10 24.52
C THR A 202 -6.29 -34.52 23.50
N GLY A 203 -6.26 -33.20 23.33
CA GLY A 203 -5.32 -32.52 22.43
C GLY A 203 -3.85 -32.72 22.83
N TRP A 204 -3.56 -32.81 24.13
CA TRP A 204 -2.20 -33.05 24.64
C TRP A 204 -1.79 -34.52 24.58
N LYS A 205 -2.64 -35.44 25.05
CA LYS A 205 -2.30 -36.88 25.20
C LYS A 205 -2.59 -37.70 23.95
N ARG A 206 -3.62 -37.36 23.18
CA ARG A 206 -4.09 -38.12 22.00
C ARG A 206 -4.53 -37.14 20.89
N PRO A 207 -3.60 -36.41 20.24
CA PRO A 207 -3.93 -35.38 19.25
C PRO A 207 -4.76 -35.86 18.04
N ARG A 208 -4.79 -37.17 17.80
CA ARG A 208 -5.55 -37.83 16.72
C ARG A 208 -7.03 -38.06 17.06
N TRP A 209 -7.43 -37.88 18.31
CA TRP A 209 -8.80 -38.12 18.76
C TRP A 209 -9.65 -36.85 18.59
N PRO A 210 -10.94 -36.96 18.24
CA PRO A 210 -11.82 -35.81 18.06
C PRO A 210 -12.26 -35.25 19.43
N GLY A 211 -11.33 -34.57 20.12
CA GLY A 211 -11.51 -34.10 21.49
C GLY A 211 -12.75 -33.24 21.71
N THR A 212 -13.10 -32.41 20.73
CA THR A 212 -14.32 -31.59 20.70
C THR A 212 -15.58 -32.45 20.72
N LEU A 213 -15.71 -33.45 19.83
CA LEU A 213 -16.86 -34.35 19.79
C LEU A 213 -16.97 -35.17 21.07
N ILE A 214 -15.85 -35.70 21.57
CA ILE A 214 -15.82 -36.46 22.83
C ILE A 214 -16.33 -35.58 23.97
N ALA A 215 -15.86 -34.34 24.07
CA ALA A 215 -16.30 -33.41 25.11
C ALA A 215 -17.80 -33.09 25.01
N MET A 216 -18.32 -32.89 23.79
CA MET A 216 -19.75 -32.65 23.57
C MET A 216 -20.62 -33.86 23.94
N VAL A 217 -20.20 -35.07 23.58
CA VAL A 217 -20.91 -36.31 23.94
C VAL A 217 -20.92 -36.51 25.45
N VAL A 218 -19.77 -36.37 26.10
CA VAL A 218 -19.64 -36.51 27.56
C VAL A 218 -20.47 -35.44 28.29
N ALA A 219 -20.44 -34.19 27.85
CA ALA A 219 -21.24 -33.12 28.44
C ALA A 219 -22.75 -33.37 28.28
N SER A 220 -23.19 -33.83 27.10
CA SER A 220 -24.61 -34.14 26.85
C SER A 220 -25.06 -35.35 27.67
N ALA A 221 -24.22 -36.39 27.78
CA ALA A 221 -24.49 -37.54 28.63
C ALA A 221 -24.56 -37.15 30.12
N ALA A 222 -23.68 -36.27 30.59
CA ALA A 222 -23.73 -35.76 31.96
C ALA A 222 -25.03 -35.01 32.24
N VAL A 223 -25.47 -34.13 31.33
CA VAL A 223 -26.75 -33.41 31.48
C VAL A 223 -27.94 -34.37 31.46
N ALA A 224 -27.93 -35.39 30.60
CA ALA A 224 -29.01 -36.38 30.52
C ALA A 224 -29.08 -37.30 31.74
N LEU A 225 -27.94 -37.87 32.17
CA LEU A 225 -27.89 -38.86 33.26
C LEU A 225 -28.08 -38.24 34.64
N LEU A 226 -27.52 -37.05 34.87
CA LEU A 226 -27.63 -36.34 36.15
C LEU A 226 -28.84 -35.40 36.19
N GLN A 227 -29.67 -35.38 35.14
CA GLN A 227 -30.85 -34.52 35.02
C GLN A 227 -30.58 -33.03 35.27
N LEU A 228 -29.38 -32.54 34.91
CA LEU A 228 -28.94 -31.16 35.20
C LEU A 228 -29.79 -30.09 34.51
N GLN A 229 -30.64 -30.48 33.55
CA GLN A 229 -31.64 -29.58 32.99
C GLN A 229 -32.69 -29.16 34.04
N ALA A 230 -33.06 -30.05 34.95
CA ALA A 230 -33.93 -29.72 36.09
C ALA A 230 -33.24 -28.74 37.06
N ASP A 231 -31.90 -28.86 37.21
CA ASP A 231 -31.07 -27.92 37.96
C ASP A 231 -30.81 -26.60 37.19
N GLY A 232 -31.42 -26.42 36.01
CA GLY A 232 -31.38 -25.20 35.23
C GLY A 232 -30.21 -25.06 34.26
N VAL A 233 -29.43 -26.12 34.00
CA VAL A 233 -28.46 -26.08 32.90
C VAL A 233 -29.19 -25.89 31.57
N ARG A 234 -28.82 -24.81 30.86
CA ARG A 234 -29.47 -24.44 29.60
C ARG A 234 -28.99 -25.31 28.45
N VAL A 235 -29.94 -25.89 27.74
CA VAL A 235 -29.76 -26.75 26.57
C VAL A 235 -30.20 -26.06 25.28
N LEU A 236 -29.92 -26.68 24.13
CA LEU A 236 -30.29 -26.14 22.82
C LEU A 236 -31.81 -26.12 22.62
N GLY A 237 -32.50 -27.22 22.94
CA GLY A 237 -33.95 -27.40 22.77
C GLY A 237 -34.31 -28.24 21.54
N GLU A 238 -35.60 -28.24 21.16
CA GLU A 238 -36.10 -29.02 20.03
C GLU A 238 -35.69 -28.40 18.68
N LEU A 239 -35.36 -29.25 17.71
CA LEU A 239 -35.04 -28.86 16.34
C LEU A 239 -36.24 -29.07 15.40
N PRO A 240 -36.48 -28.15 14.45
CA PRO A 240 -37.51 -28.34 13.44
C PRO A 240 -37.15 -29.51 12.51
N ARG A 241 -38.15 -30.35 12.19
CA ARG A 241 -38.01 -31.55 11.36
C ARG A 241 -38.56 -31.33 9.95
N SER A 242 -37.79 -30.65 9.11
CA SER A 242 -38.21 -30.35 7.74
C SER A 242 -37.03 -30.17 6.81
N LEU A 243 -37.23 -30.54 5.54
CA LEU A 243 -36.29 -30.26 4.45
C LEU A 243 -36.45 -28.81 3.98
N PRO A 244 -35.39 -28.14 3.47
CA PRO A 244 -35.49 -26.83 2.84
C PRO A 244 -36.45 -26.85 1.64
N PRO A 245 -37.63 -26.20 1.70
CA PRO A 245 -38.56 -26.19 0.59
C PRO A 245 -38.16 -25.12 -0.44
N LEU A 246 -38.61 -25.28 -1.69
CA LEU A 246 -38.49 -24.22 -2.69
C LEU A 246 -39.32 -23.00 -2.29
N ALA A 247 -38.66 -21.86 -2.21
CA ALA A 247 -39.28 -20.59 -1.84
C ALA A 247 -40.11 -20.03 -3.01
N ARG A 248 -41.29 -19.50 -2.69
CA ARG A 248 -42.08 -18.70 -3.65
C ARG A 248 -41.65 -17.24 -3.54
N LEU A 249 -40.63 -16.87 -4.31
CA LEU A 249 -40.05 -15.52 -4.28
C LEU A 249 -40.78 -14.56 -5.24
N PRO A 250 -41.02 -13.30 -4.86
CA PRO A 250 -41.60 -12.27 -5.71
C PRO A 250 -40.56 -11.69 -6.71
N LEU A 251 -40.01 -12.54 -7.59
CA LEU A 251 -38.92 -12.19 -8.51
C LEU A 251 -39.26 -11.09 -9.53
N PHE A 252 -40.54 -10.85 -9.78
CA PHE A 252 -41.01 -9.86 -10.75
C PHE A 252 -41.61 -8.60 -10.09
N ASP A 253 -41.56 -8.50 -8.76
CA ASP A 253 -41.98 -7.29 -8.06
C ASP A 253 -40.87 -6.23 -8.14
N LEU A 254 -40.89 -5.44 -9.21
CA LEU A 254 -39.93 -4.35 -9.45
C LEU A 254 -39.95 -3.29 -8.34
N ARG A 255 -41.09 -3.10 -7.67
CA ARG A 255 -41.20 -2.13 -6.58
C ARG A 255 -40.42 -2.63 -5.36
N LEU A 256 -40.60 -3.89 -5.00
CA LEU A 256 -39.88 -4.53 -3.91
C LEU A 256 -38.38 -4.63 -4.20
N ILE A 257 -37.99 -5.02 -5.43
CA ILE A 257 -36.59 -5.05 -5.86
C ILE A 257 -35.94 -3.67 -5.72
N ARG A 258 -36.62 -2.61 -6.17
CA ARG A 258 -36.11 -1.24 -6.02
C ARG A 258 -35.93 -0.84 -4.55
N GLN A 259 -36.89 -1.18 -3.69
CA GLN A 259 -36.81 -0.90 -2.24
C GLN A 259 -35.65 -1.64 -1.57
N LEU A 260 -35.42 -2.91 -1.96
CA LEU A 260 -34.36 -3.74 -1.40
C LEU A 260 -32.97 -3.44 -1.97
N SER A 261 -32.87 -2.77 -3.12
CA SER A 261 -31.62 -2.62 -3.89
C SER A 261 -30.46 -2.02 -3.08
N ALA A 262 -30.71 -0.94 -2.34
CA ALA A 262 -29.69 -0.28 -1.52
C ALA A 262 -29.23 -1.19 -0.36
N GLY A 263 -30.17 -1.83 0.32
CA GLY A 263 -29.87 -2.81 1.38
C GLY A 263 -29.10 -4.01 0.85
N ALA A 264 -29.52 -4.57 -0.29
CA ALA A 264 -28.85 -5.67 -0.96
C ALA A 264 -27.42 -5.33 -1.36
N LEU A 265 -27.18 -4.12 -1.89
CA LEU A 265 -25.83 -3.67 -2.23
C LEU A 265 -24.95 -3.53 -0.98
N ALA A 266 -25.48 -2.92 0.08
CA ALA A 266 -24.77 -2.76 1.36
C ALA A 266 -24.42 -4.11 2.00
N VAL A 267 -25.40 -5.01 2.12
CA VAL A 267 -25.20 -6.37 2.67
C VAL A 267 -24.24 -7.19 1.80
N SER A 268 -24.29 -6.99 0.48
CA SER A 268 -23.37 -7.63 -0.46
C SER A 268 -21.93 -7.20 -0.22
N ALA A 269 -21.65 -5.89 -0.22
CA ALA A 269 -20.32 -5.33 -0.01
C ALA A 269 -19.76 -5.69 1.37
N ILE A 270 -20.53 -5.48 2.44
CA ILE A 270 -20.09 -5.75 3.81
C ILE A 270 -19.79 -7.24 4.01
N GLY A 271 -20.68 -8.12 3.56
CA GLY A 271 -20.45 -9.56 3.74
C GLY A 271 -19.33 -10.13 2.86
N LEU A 272 -18.98 -9.49 1.73
CA LEU A 272 -17.77 -9.84 0.99
C LEU A 272 -16.49 -9.45 1.74
N VAL A 273 -16.47 -8.26 2.35
CA VAL A 273 -15.36 -7.84 3.21
C VAL A 273 -15.22 -8.81 4.38
N GLU A 274 -16.31 -9.17 5.05
CA GLU A 274 -16.33 -10.16 6.13
C GLU A 274 -15.80 -11.52 5.67
N ALA A 275 -16.40 -12.10 4.62
CA ALA A 275 -16.01 -13.42 4.09
C ALA A 275 -14.54 -13.47 3.67
N MET A 276 -14.05 -12.46 2.94
CA MET A 276 -12.66 -12.42 2.50
C MET A 276 -11.66 -12.25 3.63
N SER A 277 -12.01 -11.43 4.63
CA SER A 277 -11.14 -11.22 5.79
C SER A 277 -10.96 -12.52 6.57
N ILE A 278 -12.06 -13.27 6.74
CA ILE A 278 -12.05 -14.58 7.39
C ILE A 278 -11.26 -15.58 6.54
N ALA A 279 -11.51 -15.64 5.24
CA ALA A 279 -10.81 -16.55 4.32
C ALA A 279 -9.29 -16.31 4.36
N ARG A 280 -8.84 -15.06 4.27
CA ARG A 280 -7.41 -14.71 4.40
C ARG A 280 -6.83 -15.02 5.77
N SER A 281 -7.60 -14.80 6.83
CA SER A 281 -7.24 -15.17 8.20
C SER A 281 -6.98 -16.66 8.38
N ILE A 282 -7.87 -17.50 7.85
CA ILE A 282 -7.70 -18.96 7.92
C ILE A 282 -6.62 -19.42 6.94
N ALA A 283 -6.48 -18.76 5.78
CA ALA A 283 -5.43 -19.03 4.82
C ALA A 283 -4.02 -18.75 5.36
N ALA A 284 -3.85 -17.65 6.11
CA ALA A 284 -2.59 -17.36 6.79
C ALA A 284 -2.19 -18.45 7.79
N GLN A 285 -3.15 -19.15 8.38
CA GLN A 285 -2.89 -20.26 9.32
C GLN A 285 -2.70 -21.60 8.62
N SER A 286 -3.47 -21.87 7.56
CA SER A 286 -3.47 -23.16 6.83
C SER A 286 -2.43 -23.23 5.70
N GLY A 287 -1.96 -22.08 5.22
CA GLY A 287 -1.06 -21.97 4.06
C GLY A 287 -1.76 -22.08 2.71
N GLU A 288 -3.10 -22.07 2.65
CA GLU A 288 -3.83 -22.10 1.37
C GLU A 288 -3.74 -20.76 0.62
N HIS A 289 -3.89 -20.80 -0.70
CA HIS A 289 -4.05 -19.61 -1.51
C HIS A 289 -5.54 -19.34 -1.77
N VAL A 290 -6.00 -18.12 -1.51
CA VAL A 290 -7.40 -17.71 -1.70
C VAL A 290 -7.49 -16.70 -2.84
N ASP A 291 -8.17 -17.08 -3.92
CA ASP A 291 -8.57 -16.18 -4.99
C ASP A 291 -9.86 -15.44 -4.59
N SER A 292 -9.75 -14.12 -4.43
CA SER A 292 -10.86 -13.27 -4.02
C SER A 292 -12.05 -13.32 -5.00
N ASN A 293 -11.79 -13.37 -6.32
CA ASN A 293 -12.85 -13.34 -7.32
C ASN A 293 -13.62 -14.67 -7.33
N GLN A 294 -12.91 -15.78 -7.20
CA GLN A 294 -13.55 -17.10 -7.09
C GLN A 294 -14.36 -17.20 -5.79
N GLU A 295 -13.85 -16.65 -4.69
CA GLU A 295 -14.61 -16.59 -3.44
C GLU A 295 -15.89 -15.75 -3.60
N PHE A 296 -15.84 -14.62 -4.31
CA PHE A 296 -17.05 -13.81 -4.58
C PHE A 296 -18.11 -14.59 -5.36
N VAL A 297 -17.69 -15.38 -6.36
CA VAL A 297 -18.59 -16.27 -7.12
C VAL A 297 -19.24 -17.31 -6.19
N GLY A 298 -18.45 -17.99 -5.35
CA GLY A 298 -18.96 -18.95 -4.37
C GLY A 298 -19.96 -18.34 -3.39
N GLN A 299 -19.63 -17.18 -2.80
CA GLN A 299 -20.53 -16.44 -1.92
C GLN A 299 -21.80 -15.98 -2.63
N GLY A 300 -21.70 -15.60 -3.90
CA GLY A 300 -22.83 -15.21 -4.74
C GLY A 300 -23.80 -16.37 -4.97
N LEU A 301 -23.28 -17.50 -5.46
CA LEU A 301 -24.06 -18.71 -5.70
C LEU A 301 -24.68 -19.26 -4.41
N ALA A 302 -23.95 -19.21 -3.28
CA ALA A 302 -24.47 -19.64 -1.99
C ALA A 302 -25.72 -18.87 -1.58
N ASN A 303 -25.72 -17.56 -1.78
CA ASN A 303 -26.85 -16.70 -1.42
C ASN A 303 -28.04 -16.82 -2.38
N ILE A 304 -27.77 -16.99 -3.69
CA ILE A 304 -28.82 -17.30 -4.68
C ILE A 304 -29.51 -18.60 -4.29
N ALA A 305 -28.72 -19.67 -4.07
CA ALA A 305 -29.26 -20.98 -3.70
C ALA A 305 -30.00 -20.94 -2.36
N ALA A 306 -29.45 -20.25 -1.34
CA ALA A 306 -30.10 -20.10 -0.05
C ALA A 306 -31.48 -19.43 -0.19
N GLY A 307 -31.58 -18.33 -0.94
CA GLY A 307 -32.87 -17.65 -1.15
C GLY A 307 -33.91 -18.55 -1.83
N PHE A 308 -33.53 -19.30 -2.87
CA PHE A 308 -34.44 -20.23 -3.55
C PHE A 308 -34.86 -21.44 -2.70
N LEU A 309 -34.05 -21.83 -1.71
CA LEU A 309 -34.32 -22.95 -0.80
C LEU A 309 -34.81 -22.47 0.57
N SER A 310 -35.51 -21.32 0.59
CA SER A 310 -36.18 -20.77 1.78
C SER A 310 -35.23 -20.44 2.95
N GLY A 311 -33.96 -20.19 2.63
CA GLY A 311 -32.99 -19.52 3.48
C GLY A 311 -33.03 -18.01 3.30
N TYR A 312 -32.07 -17.34 3.94
CA TYR A 312 -31.88 -15.90 3.86
C TYR A 312 -30.38 -15.58 3.71
N THR A 313 -30.04 -14.29 3.67
CA THR A 313 -28.68 -13.84 3.37
C THR A 313 -27.64 -14.42 4.32
N CYS A 314 -26.56 -14.91 3.74
CA CYS A 314 -25.44 -15.58 4.39
C CYS A 314 -24.11 -14.88 4.10
N SER A 315 -23.14 -15.09 4.99
CA SER A 315 -21.78 -14.59 4.89
C SER A 315 -20.78 -15.63 5.42
N GLY A 316 -19.49 -15.33 5.33
CA GLY A 316 -18.45 -16.16 5.95
C GLY A 316 -18.52 -16.10 7.47
N SER A 317 -18.36 -17.24 8.15
CA SER A 317 -18.39 -17.31 9.61
C SER A 317 -17.02 -17.65 10.17
N PHE A 318 -16.44 -16.70 10.91
CA PHE A 318 -15.11 -16.87 11.51
C PHE A 318 -15.09 -18.05 12.47
N THR A 319 -16.08 -18.13 13.37
CA THR A 319 -16.18 -19.21 14.36
C THR A 319 -16.28 -20.60 13.72
N ARG A 320 -17.16 -20.79 12.72
CA ARG A 320 -17.32 -22.09 12.05
C ARG A 320 -16.09 -22.48 11.23
N SER A 321 -15.49 -21.51 10.54
CA SER A 321 -14.26 -21.74 9.75
C SER A 321 -13.08 -22.12 10.65
N ALA A 322 -12.96 -21.47 11.81
CA ALA A 322 -11.94 -21.78 12.81
C ALA A 322 -12.13 -23.16 13.44
N VAL A 323 -13.37 -23.52 13.79
CA VAL A 323 -13.68 -24.86 14.31
C VAL A 323 -13.38 -25.91 13.24
N ASN A 324 -13.73 -25.67 11.98
CA ASN A 324 -13.42 -26.57 10.86
C ASN A 324 -11.91 -26.83 10.75
N TYR A 325 -11.12 -25.75 10.71
CA TYR A 325 -9.66 -25.82 10.59
C TYR A 325 -9.04 -26.53 11.80
N THR A 326 -9.41 -26.14 13.01
CA THR A 326 -8.84 -26.72 14.25
C THR A 326 -9.30 -28.14 14.56
N ALA A 327 -10.46 -28.55 14.04
CA ALA A 327 -10.94 -29.95 14.08
C ALA A 327 -10.21 -30.84 13.06
N GLY A 328 -9.37 -30.25 12.20
CA GLY A 328 -8.53 -30.97 11.25
C GLY A 328 -9.18 -31.17 9.88
N GLY A 329 -10.19 -30.37 9.51
CA GLY A 329 -10.73 -30.35 8.15
C GLY A 329 -9.61 -30.02 7.16
N LYS A 330 -9.48 -30.82 6.10
CA LYS A 330 -8.38 -30.74 5.12
C LYS A 330 -8.83 -30.24 3.77
N THR A 331 -10.08 -30.47 3.41
CA THR A 331 -10.59 -30.15 2.08
C THR A 331 -11.93 -29.39 2.16
N PRO A 332 -12.39 -28.80 1.03
CA PRO A 332 -13.74 -28.23 0.92
C PRO A 332 -14.86 -29.18 1.38
N LEU A 333 -14.66 -30.50 1.24
CA LEU A 333 -15.68 -31.49 1.61
C LEU A 333 -15.96 -31.52 3.11
N ALA A 334 -15.04 -31.08 3.97
CA ALA A 334 -15.33 -30.93 5.41
C ALA A 334 -16.51 -29.98 5.66
N VAL A 335 -16.58 -28.87 4.90
CA VAL A 335 -17.68 -27.90 4.98
C VAL A 335 -18.95 -28.50 4.36
N VAL A 336 -18.85 -29.22 3.23
CA VAL A 336 -20.01 -29.94 2.65
C VAL A 336 -20.60 -30.92 3.66
N PHE A 337 -19.76 -31.75 4.31
CA PHE A 337 -20.20 -32.70 5.32
C PHE A 337 -20.85 -32.00 6.51
N SER A 338 -20.42 -30.80 6.91
CA SER A 338 -21.10 -30.08 7.99
C SER A 338 -22.55 -29.71 7.64
N GLY A 339 -22.84 -29.30 6.40
CA GLY A 339 -24.20 -29.05 5.93
C GLY A 339 -25.04 -30.33 5.91
N VAL A 340 -24.45 -31.42 5.41
CA VAL A 340 -25.08 -32.75 5.42
C VAL A 340 -25.36 -33.24 6.85
N TRP A 341 -24.42 -33.05 7.79
CA TRP A 341 -24.61 -33.43 9.19
C TRP A 341 -25.70 -32.61 9.87
N VAL A 342 -25.84 -31.32 9.57
CA VAL A 342 -26.96 -30.52 10.07
C VAL A 342 -28.28 -31.01 9.51
N LEU A 343 -28.35 -31.34 8.21
CA LEU A 343 -29.54 -31.94 7.61
C LEU A 343 -29.90 -33.28 8.28
N ILE A 344 -28.92 -34.16 8.48
CA ILE A 344 -29.10 -35.44 9.19
C ILE A 344 -29.56 -35.19 10.63
N ALA A 345 -28.96 -34.23 11.33
CA ALA A 345 -29.30 -33.91 12.72
C ALA A 345 -30.75 -33.40 12.85
N MET A 346 -31.19 -32.55 11.92
CA MET A 346 -32.58 -32.05 11.88
C MET A 346 -33.60 -33.17 11.66
N LEU A 347 -33.28 -34.16 10.83
CA LEU A 347 -34.23 -35.22 10.47
C LEU A 347 -34.23 -36.39 11.47
N LEU A 348 -33.05 -36.81 11.94
CA LEU A 348 -32.88 -38.04 12.74
C LEU A 348 -32.58 -37.79 14.21
N PHE A 349 -31.86 -36.72 14.54
CA PHE A 349 -31.33 -36.48 15.89
C PHE A 349 -31.97 -35.29 16.60
N ALA A 350 -33.10 -34.79 16.11
CA ALA A 350 -33.84 -33.68 16.73
C ALA A 350 -34.11 -33.88 18.25
N PRO A 351 -34.46 -35.09 18.75
CA PRO A 351 -34.60 -35.31 20.20
C PRO A 351 -33.29 -35.19 20.97
N LEU A 352 -32.15 -35.59 20.38
CA LEU A 352 -30.85 -35.55 21.08
C LEU A 352 -30.37 -34.12 21.30
N ALA A 353 -30.78 -33.18 20.44
CA ALA A 353 -30.45 -31.77 20.60
C ALA A 353 -30.98 -31.18 21.92
N ALA A 354 -32.06 -31.75 22.49
CA ALA A 354 -32.59 -31.33 23.78
C ALA A 354 -31.61 -31.54 24.95
N PHE A 355 -30.61 -32.41 24.81
CA PHE A 355 -29.60 -32.64 25.85
C PHE A 355 -28.29 -31.88 25.63
N LEU A 356 -28.17 -31.14 24.53
CA LEU A 356 -26.92 -30.47 24.16
C LEU A 356 -26.72 -29.20 25.01
N PRO A 357 -25.72 -29.14 25.90
CA PRO A 357 -25.57 -28.02 26.82
C PRO A 357 -24.96 -26.80 26.13
N ARG A 358 -25.54 -25.61 26.30
CA ARG A 358 -25.00 -24.37 25.71
C ARG A 358 -23.59 -24.04 26.24
N THR A 359 -23.31 -24.38 27.49
CA THR A 359 -21.99 -24.21 28.13
C THR A 359 -20.90 -25.09 27.51
N ALA A 360 -21.25 -26.29 27.01
CA ALA A 360 -20.30 -27.15 26.32
C ALA A 360 -19.87 -26.52 24.99
N LEU A 361 -20.82 -25.97 24.23
CA LEU A 361 -20.53 -25.21 23.02
C LEU A 361 -19.62 -24.02 23.31
N ALA A 362 -19.92 -23.25 24.37
CA ALA A 362 -19.10 -22.12 24.79
C ALA A 362 -17.65 -22.55 25.11
N GLY A 363 -17.47 -23.69 25.80
CA GLY A 363 -16.16 -24.28 26.08
C GLY A 363 -15.38 -24.65 24.80
N VAL A 364 -16.04 -25.28 23.82
CA VAL A 364 -15.45 -25.59 22.51
C VAL A 364 -14.98 -24.30 21.80
N LEU A 365 -15.82 -23.26 21.82
CA LEU A 365 -15.54 -22.00 21.17
C LEU A 365 -14.38 -21.24 21.83
N VAL A 366 -14.28 -21.23 23.16
CA VAL A 366 -13.15 -20.62 23.89
C VAL A 366 -11.83 -21.32 23.55
N VAL A 367 -11.80 -22.65 23.54
CA VAL A 367 -10.57 -23.38 23.19
C VAL A 367 -10.18 -23.15 21.73
N THR A 368 -11.17 -23.09 20.83
CA THR A 368 -10.93 -22.80 19.42
C THR A 368 -10.36 -21.39 19.26
N ALA A 369 -10.99 -20.39 19.88
CA ALA A 369 -10.60 -18.99 19.82
C ALA A 369 -9.18 -18.76 20.37
N TYR A 370 -8.81 -19.45 21.45
CA TYR A 370 -7.45 -19.40 21.98
C TYR A 370 -6.39 -19.88 20.99
N LYS A 371 -6.68 -20.94 20.22
CA LYS A 371 -5.75 -21.47 19.20
C LYS A 371 -5.53 -20.54 18.02
N MET A 372 -6.43 -19.59 17.78
CA MET A 372 -6.31 -18.63 16.68
C MET A 372 -5.31 -17.50 16.96
N ILE A 373 -4.94 -17.29 18.22
CA ILE A 373 -4.03 -16.22 18.61
C ILE A 373 -2.58 -16.68 18.36
N ASP A 374 -2.01 -16.33 17.20
CA ASP A 374 -0.62 -16.63 16.87
C ASP A 374 0.36 -15.69 17.59
N ARG A 375 0.67 -16.05 18.84
CA ARG A 375 1.61 -15.31 19.69
C ARG A 375 3.03 -15.26 19.12
N LYS A 376 3.42 -16.24 18.29
CA LYS A 376 4.77 -16.28 17.72
C LYS A 376 4.89 -15.23 16.64
N GLU A 377 3.93 -15.17 15.73
CA GLU A 377 3.94 -14.20 14.64
C GLU A 377 3.67 -12.77 15.13
N MET A 378 2.78 -12.58 16.11
CA MET A 378 2.61 -11.28 16.78
C MET A 378 3.93 -10.76 17.38
N ARG A 379 4.70 -11.64 18.04
CA ARG A 379 6.02 -11.29 18.59
C ARG A 379 7.05 -10.99 17.52
N ARG A 380 6.99 -11.69 16.37
CA ARG A 380 7.87 -11.45 15.22
C ARG A 380 7.60 -10.07 14.62
N ILE A 381 6.35 -9.71 14.39
CA ILE A 381 5.94 -8.38 13.91
C ILE A 381 6.43 -7.29 14.87
N TRP A 382 6.16 -7.46 16.17
CA TRP A 382 6.57 -6.53 17.21
C TRP A 382 8.07 -6.21 17.19
N ARG A 383 8.90 -7.23 16.92
CA ARG A 383 10.36 -7.10 16.89
C ARG A 383 10.91 -6.60 15.56
N THR A 384 10.17 -6.72 14.46
CA THR A 384 10.68 -6.47 13.10
C THR A 384 10.41 -5.04 12.64
N SER A 385 9.18 -4.52 12.82
CA SER A 385 8.77 -3.25 12.23
C SER A 385 7.76 -2.54 13.12
N ARG A 386 8.11 -1.33 13.59
CA ARG A 386 7.20 -0.47 14.38
C ARG A 386 5.91 -0.14 13.63
N GLY A 387 6.00 -0.07 12.30
CA GLY A 387 4.87 0.17 11.43
C GLY A 387 3.83 -0.92 11.40
N ASP A 388 4.33 -2.12 11.15
CA ASP A 388 3.51 -3.32 11.06
C ASP A 388 2.93 -3.65 12.44
N THR A 389 3.68 -3.33 13.51
CA THR A 389 3.18 -3.37 14.89
C THR A 389 2.02 -2.41 15.11
N ALA A 390 2.12 -1.16 14.64
CA ALA A 390 1.04 -0.19 14.76
C ALA A 390 -0.21 -0.63 13.98
N ILE A 391 -0.05 -1.16 12.76
CA ILE A 391 -1.15 -1.73 11.96
C ILE A 391 -1.82 -2.90 12.68
N MET A 392 -1.02 -3.84 13.19
CA MET A 392 -1.51 -5.01 13.94
C MET A 392 -2.29 -4.59 15.19
N LEU A 393 -1.76 -3.67 15.99
CA LEU A 393 -2.42 -3.16 17.20
C LEU A 393 -3.69 -2.37 16.89
N ALA A 394 -3.65 -1.49 15.89
CA ALA A 394 -4.82 -0.74 15.45
C ALA A 394 -5.94 -1.69 15.00
N THR A 395 -5.59 -2.73 14.23
CA THR A 395 -6.58 -3.73 13.79
C THR A 395 -7.12 -4.56 14.95
N LEU A 396 -6.26 -4.98 15.88
CA LEU A 396 -6.68 -5.72 17.08
C LEU A 396 -7.65 -4.90 17.92
N LEU A 397 -7.33 -3.64 18.20
CA LEU A 397 -8.19 -2.72 18.95
C LEU A 397 -9.49 -2.45 18.19
N ALA A 398 -9.43 -2.21 16.89
CA ALA A 398 -10.61 -2.01 16.06
C ALA A 398 -11.51 -3.25 16.06
N THR A 399 -10.95 -4.46 16.10
CA THR A 399 -11.73 -5.72 16.18
C THR A 399 -12.46 -5.88 17.52
N LEU A 400 -11.92 -5.30 18.59
CA LEU A 400 -12.57 -5.31 19.91
C LEU A 400 -13.62 -4.21 20.03
N LEU A 401 -13.43 -3.06 19.39
CA LEU A 401 -14.23 -1.85 19.61
C LEU A 401 -15.27 -1.59 18.51
N LEU A 402 -15.07 -2.14 17.31
CA LEU A 402 -15.93 -1.93 16.14
C LEU A 402 -16.49 -3.28 15.64
N PRO A 403 -17.57 -3.28 14.85
CA PRO A 403 -18.00 -4.47 14.12
C PRO A 403 -16.86 -5.02 13.23
N LEU A 404 -16.82 -6.35 13.05
CA LEU A 404 -15.67 -7.06 12.47
C LEU A 404 -15.31 -6.56 11.07
N GLU A 405 -16.29 -6.21 10.25
CA GLU A 405 -16.10 -5.66 8.91
C GLU A 405 -15.34 -4.33 8.91
N PHE A 406 -15.64 -3.44 9.86
CA PHE A 406 -14.99 -2.13 9.99
C PHE A 406 -13.60 -2.26 10.60
N ALA A 407 -13.36 -3.29 11.41
CA ALA A 407 -12.05 -3.55 11.98
C ALA A 407 -10.99 -3.82 10.90
N VAL A 408 -11.32 -4.66 9.92
CA VAL A 408 -10.41 -4.98 8.81
C VAL A 408 -10.23 -3.77 7.90
N LEU A 409 -11.32 -3.07 7.57
CA LEU A 409 -11.24 -1.84 6.77
C LEU A 409 -10.33 -0.81 7.44
N THR A 410 -10.44 -0.63 8.76
CA THR A 410 -9.57 0.26 9.53
C THR A 410 -8.11 -0.17 9.41
N GLY A 411 -7.81 -1.46 9.56
CA GLY A 411 -6.46 -1.99 9.38
C GLY A 411 -5.89 -1.73 7.99
N VAL A 412 -6.68 -1.94 6.94
CA VAL A 412 -6.31 -1.64 5.54
C VAL A 412 -6.06 -0.15 5.34
N MET A 413 -6.94 0.72 5.86
CA MET A 413 -6.79 2.17 5.75
C MET A 413 -5.53 2.67 6.46
N VAL A 414 -5.22 2.16 7.65
CA VAL A 414 -3.97 2.49 8.37
C VAL A 414 -2.75 1.99 7.59
N SER A 415 -2.81 0.79 7.02
CA SER A 415 -1.75 0.24 6.17
C SER A 415 -1.51 1.11 4.93
N PHE A 416 -2.59 1.54 4.28
CA PHE A 416 -2.54 2.40 3.10
C PHE A 416 -2.02 3.80 3.43
N ALA A 417 -2.53 4.43 4.49
CA ALA A 417 -2.06 5.73 4.95
C ALA A 417 -0.56 5.70 5.28
N ARG A 418 -0.09 4.65 5.95
CA ARG A 418 1.34 4.48 6.24
C ARG A 418 2.16 4.24 4.96
N TYR A 419 1.66 3.45 4.03
CA TYR A 419 2.33 3.22 2.75
C TYR A 419 2.48 4.53 1.96
N ILE A 420 1.39 5.29 1.83
CA ILE A 420 1.39 6.62 1.19
C ILE A 420 2.38 7.55 1.90
N ALA A 421 2.31 7.68 3.23
CA ALA A 421 3.21 8.53 3.99
C ALA A 421 4.68 8.17 3.74
N LYS A 422 4.99 6.87 3.62
CA LYS A 422 6.34 6.40 3.29
C LYS A 422 6.75 6.73 1.86
N THR A 423 5.86 6.61 0.88
CA THR A 423 6.17 6.86 -0.54
C THR A 423 6.12 8.35 -0.91
N SER A 424 5.41 9.18 -0.14
CA SER A 424 5.32 10.64 -0.31
C SER A 424 6.56 11.41 0.13
N HIS A 425 7.45 10.78 0.92
CA HIS A 425 8.73 11.36 1.32
C HIS A 425 9.91 10.55 0.75
N PRO A 426 10.08 10.51 -0.58
CA PRO A 426 11.25 9.87 -1.18
C PRO A 426 12.53 10.59 -0.75
N SER A 427 13.62 9.85 -0.56
CA SER A 427 14.91 10.44 -0.23
C SER A 427 15.48 11.17 -1.44
N VAL A 428 15.87 12.43 -1.24
CA VAL A 428 16.70 13.20 -2.18
C VAL A 428 18.03 13.45 -1.47
N GLN A 429 19.10 12.89 -2.00
CA GLN A 429 20.40 12.87 -1.34
C GLN A 429 21.47 13.48 -2.22
N SER A 430 22.30 14.36 -1.63
CA SER A 430 23.51 14.87 -2.27
C SER A 430 24.58 13.78 -2.33
N MET A 431 25.14 13.57 -3.51
CA MET A 431 26.10 12.51 -3.76
C MET A 431 27.46 13.09 -4.09
N LEU A 432 28.49 12.47 -3.51
CA LEU A 432 29.90 12.74 -3.80
C LEU A 432 30.57 11.44 -4.24
N PRO A 433 31.67 11.51 -5.02
CA PRO A 433 32.42 10.32 -5.34
C PRO A 433 33.09 9.77 -4.07
N ASP A 434 33.25 8.46 -4.02
CA ASP A 434 34.12 7.80 -3.06
C ASP A 434 35.59 8.19 -3.31
N GLU A 435 36.50 7.79 -2.42
CA GLU A 435 37.91 8.19 -2.50
C GLU A 435 38.63 7.69 -3.76
N LYS A 436 38.09 6.64 -4.39
CA LYS A 436 38.60 6.06 -5.63
C LYS A 436 37.94 6.64 -6.89
N PHE A 437 36.94 7.49 -6.73
CA PHE A 437 36.13 8.04 -7.82
C PHE A 437 35.40 6.99 -8.67
N GLU A 438 35.03 5.87 -8.07
CA GLU A 438 34.31 4.76 -8.73
C GLU A 438 32.80 4.80 -8.45
N HIS A 439 32.42 5.19 -7.22
CA HIS A 439 31.02 5.15 -6.78
C HIS A 439 30.56 6.50 -6.23
N PHE A 440 29.30 6.82 -6.47
CA PHE A 440 28.63 7.94 -5.82
C PHE A 440 28.00 7.49 -4.51
N VAL A 441 28.38 8.12 -3.41
CA VAL A 441 27.91 7.84 -2.06
C VAL A 441 27.45 9.12 -1.36
N HIS A 442 26.47 8.99 -0.48
CA HIS A 442 25.98 10.11 0.33
C HIS A 442 26.98 10.39 1.47
N GLN A 443 27.65 11.54 1.41
CA GLN A 443 28.67 11.96 2.38
C GLN A 443 28.34 13.37 2.90
N PRO A 444 27.43 13.51 3.88
CA PRO A 444 26.90 14.83 4.30
C PRO A 444 27.96 15.72 4.98
N GLU A 445 29.02 15.13 5.54
CA GLU A 445 30.09 15.86 6.23
C GLU A 445 31.18 16.39 5.30
N ARG A 446 31.24 15.91 4.05
CA ARG A 446 32.23 16.37 3.09
C ARG A 446 31.76 17.65 2.40
N PRO A 447 32.66 18.63 2.19
CA PRO A 447 32.30 19.83 1.49
C PRO A 447 32.03 19.51 0.01
N VAL A 448 30.99 20.14 -0.55
CA VAL A 448 30.51 19.86 -1.91
C VAL A 448 31.14 20.80 -2.95
N CYS A 449 31.07 20.43 -4.23
CA CYS A 449 31.53 21.31 -5.31
C CYS A 449 30.66 22.59 -5.35
N PRO A 450 31.24 23.80 -5.39
CA PRO A 450 30.47 25.03 -5.43
C PRO A 450 29.79 25.27 -6.78
N GLN A 451 30.14 24.56 -7.87
CA GLN A 451 29.55 24.80 -9.20
C GLN A 451 28.52 23.74 -9.61
N LEU A 452 28.65 22.52 -9.11
CA LEU A 452 27.85 21.36 -9.52
C LEU A 452 27.27 20.66 -8.29
N GLY A 453 25.94 20.61 -8.21
CA GLY A 453 25.21 19.72 -7.31
C GLY A 453 24.96 18.38 -8.00
N VAL A 454 25.13 17.26 -7.29
CA VAL A 454 24.74 15.93 -7.78
C VAL A 454 23.73 15.36 -6.80
N LEU A 455 22.47 15.25 -7.22
CA LEU A 455 21.39 14.74 -6.37
C LEU A 455 20.87 13.41 -6.89
N THR A 456 20.66 12.45 -6.00
CA THR A 456 19.95 11.20 -6.31
C THR A 456 18.56 11.23 -5.73
N ILE A 457 17.57 10.91 -6.57
CA ILE A 457 16.18 10.74 -6.15
C ILE A 457 15.92 9.24 -6.00
N GLU A 458 15.52 8.81 -4.81
CA GLU A 458 15.17 7.41 -4.54
C GLU A 458 13.67 7.27 -4.23
N GLY A 459 12.92 6.71 -5.16
CA GLY A 459 11.47 6.51 -5.01
C GLY A 459 10.70 6.86 -6.28
N SER A 460 9.38 6.90 -6.16
CA SER A 460 8.51 7.25 -7.30
C SER A 460 8.19 8.74 -7.27
N LEU A 461 8.20 9.37 -8.44
CA LEU A 461 7.75 10.74 -8.63
C LEU A 461 6.27 10.71 -9.01
N TYR A 462 5.42 10.99 -8.05
CA TYR A 462 3.98 11.06 -8.27
C TYR A 462 3.39 12.25 -7.52
N PHE A 463 2.12 12.60 -7.78
CA PHE A 463 1.44 13.75 -7.18
C PHE A 463 1.63 13.89 -5.65
N GLY A 464 1.78 12.77 -4.93
CA GLY A 464 1.97 12.77 -3.48
C GLY A 464 3.41 12.97 -3.01
N ALA A 465 4.40 12.95 -3.91
CA ALA A 465 5.83 13.05 -3.60
C ALA A 465 6.52 14.29 -4.21
N THR A 466 5.95 14.88 -5.27
CA THR A 466 6.58 15.96 -6.03
C THR A 466 6.93 17.18 -5.18
N GLN A 467 6.00 17.64 -4.34
CA GLN A 467 6.23 18.80 -3.48
C GLN A 467 7.41 18.59 -2.53
N HIS A 468 7.56 17.38 -1.96
CA HIS A 468 8.68 17.08 -1.07
C HIS A 468 10.02 17.09 -1.80
N VAL A 469 10.06 16.47 -2.99
CA VAL A 469 11.28 16.40 -3.83
C VAL A 469 11.69 17.79 -4.30
N GLU A 470 10.75 18.57 -4.80
CA GLU A 470 10.99 19.93 -5.27
C GLU A 470 11.54 20.82 -4.15
N GLU A 471 10.94 20.72 -2.95
CA GLU A 471 11.37 21.47 -1.79
C GLU A 471 12.78 21.05 -1.32
N GLU A 472 13.12 19.76 -1.38
CA GLU A 472 14.48 19.30 -1.02
C GLU A 472 15.53 19.77 -2.03
N ILE A 473 15.19 19.79 -3.33
CA ILE A 473 16.06 20.37 -4.38
C ILE A 473 16.22 21.87 -4.18
N ARG A 474 15.13 22.59 -3.83
CA ARG A 474 15.16 24.02 -3.53
C ARG A 474 16.01 24.32 -2.30
N ARG A 475 15.82 23.59 -1.20
CA ARG A 475 16.66 23.67 0.01
C ARG A 475 18.14 23.46 -0.31
N ASN A 476 18.46 22.50 -1.19
CA ASN A 476 19.85 22.26 -1.60
C ASN A 476 20.45 23.45 -2.36
N LEU A 477 19.68 24.06 -3.28
CA LEU A 477 20.08 25.24 -4.02
C LEU A 477 20.24 26.47 -3.12
N GLU A 478 19.35 26.67 -2.15
CA GLU A 478 19.43 27.74 -1.15
C GLU A 478 20.66 27.60 -0.24
N ALA A 479 20.98 26.37 0.17
CA ALA A 479 22.19 26.08 0.95
C ALA A 479 23.48 26.28 0.13
N HIS A 480 23.43 26.08 -1.19
CA HIS A 480 24.60 26.16 -2.08
C HIS A 480 24.30 27.04 -3.31
N PRO A 481 24.12 28.37 -3.16
CA PRO A 481 23.67 29.25 -4.24
C PRO A 481 24.65 29.37 -5.41
N ALA A 482 25.92 28.96 -5.21
CA ALA A 482 26.91 28.92 -6.28
C ALA A 482 26.71 27.72 -7.24
N GLN A 483 25.99 26.67 -6.81
CA GLN A 483 25.74 25.44 -7.58
C GLN A 483 24.71 25.70 -8.67
N ARG A 484 25.16 26.35 -9.74
CA ARG A 484 24.33 26.70 -10.89
C ARG A 484 23.97 25.49 -11.74
N PHE A 485 24.74 24.42 -11.68
CA PHE A 485 24.48 23.20 -12.44
C PHE A 485 24.05 22.07 -11.52
N LEU A 486 23.05 21.30 -11.95
CA LEU A 486 22.53 20.15 -11.22
C LEU A 486 22.60 18.90 -12.06
N LEU A 487 23.18 17.83 -11.53
CA LEU A 487 23.09 16.48 -12.10
C LEU A 487 22.10 15.64 -11.28
N LEU A 488 20.95 15.33 -11.87
CA LEU A 488 19.93 14.47 -11.30
C LEU A 488 20.17 13.00 -11.68
N ARG A 489 20.40 12.16 -10.67
CA ARG A 489 20.53 10.70 -10.82
C ARG A 489 19.17 10.04 -10.65
N MET A 490 18.60 9.54 -11.75
CA MET A 490 17.23 8.99 -11.81
C MET A 490 17.16 7.45 -11.80
N HIS A 491 18.28 6.75 -11.61
CA HIS A 491 18.36 5.28 -11.64
C HIS A 491 17.41 4.54 -10.67
N ARG A 492 17.05 5.17 -9.55
CA ARG A 492 16.11 4.66 -8.54
C ARG A 492 14.68 5.20 -8.68
N VAL A 493 14.41 5.96 -9.74
CA VAL A 493 13.06 6.44 -10.08
C VAL A 493 12.34 5.42 -10.95
N ASN A 494 11.47 4.63 -10.32
CA ASN A 494 10.75 3.54 -10.99
C ASN A 494 9.50 4.00 -11.74
N HIS A 495 8.87 5.06 -11.25
CA HIS A 495 7.63 5.61 -11.79
C HIS A 495 7.69 7.14 -11.74
N CYS A 496 7.25 7.77 -12.81
CA CYS A 496 7.01 9.21 -12.91
C CYS A 496 5.60 9.41 -13.48
N ASP A 497 4.73 10.13 -12.81
CA ASP A 497 3.43 10.57 -13.37
C ASP A 497 3.54 11.97 -13.99
N ILE A 498 2.43 12.50 -14.51
CA ILE A 498 2.42 13.84 -15.13
C ILE A 498 2.79 14.95 -14.13
N SER A 499 2.39 14.81 -12.86
CA SER A 499 2.77 15.76 -11.81
C SER A 499 4.28 15.71 -11.57
N GLY A 500 4.88 14.51 -11.58
CA GLY A 500 6.32 14.29 -11.53
C GLY A 500 7.05 15.00 -12.67
N LEU A 501 6.53 14.91 -13.89
CA LEU A 501 7.10 15.59 -15.06
C LEU A 501 7.02 17.12 -14.94
N HIS A 502 5.86 17.68 -14.54
CA HIS A 502 5.72 19.11 -14.29
C HIS A 502 6.66 19.63 -13.18
N MET A 503 6.90 18.82 -12.14
CA MET A 503 7.87 19.15 -11.10
C MET A 503 9.29 19.21 -11.68
N LEU A 504 9.69 18.24 -12.52
CA LEU A 504 10.98 18.28 -13.20
C LEU A 504 11.12 19.49 -14.11
N GLU A 505 10.07 19.89 -14.85
CA GLU A 505 10.09 21.11 -15.65
C GLU A 505 10.30 22.35 -14.79
N THR A 506 9.68 22.38 -13.61
CA THR A 506 9.84 23.47 -12.63
C THR A 506 11.28 23.53 -12.12
N VAL A 507 11.89 22.38 -11.83
CA VAL A 507 13.31 22.29 -11.44
C VAL A 507 14.23 22.78 -12.57
N VAL A 508 13.99 22.39 -13.82
CA VAL A 508 14.77 22.86 -14.98
C VAL A 508 14.67 24.39 -15.11
N LYS A 509 13.45 24.93 -15.07
CA LYS A 509 13.20 26.39 -15.12
C LYS A 509 13.90 27.12 -13.97
N LEU A 510 13.85 26.57 -12.75
CA LEU A 510 14.47 27.14 -11.57
C LEU A 510 15.99 27.29 -11.74
N TYR A 511 16.69 26.24 -12.18
CA TYR A 511 18.15 26.29 -12.37
C TYR A 511 18.56 27.20 -13.53
N ARG A 512 17.80 27.22 -14.62
CA ARG A 512 18.02 28.14 -15.75
C ARG A 512 17.86 29.61 -15.37
N GLN A 513 16.87 29.94 -14.53
CA GLN A 513 16.72 31.29 -13.99
C GLN A 513 17.92 31.73 -13.14
N HIS A 514 18.63 30.79 -12.50
CA HIS A 514 19.87 31.05 -11.74
C HIS A 514 21.14 31.04 -12.62
N GLY A 515 20.98 30.92 -13.94
CA GLY A 515 22.08 31.00 -14.90
C GLY A 515 22.96 29.76 -14.96
N GLY A 516 22.38 28.57 -14.73
CA GLY A 516 22.98 27.29 -15.13
C GLY A 516 21.93 26.36 -15.74
N ASP A 517 22.07 25.05 -15.57
CA ASP A 517 21.19 24.06 -16.19
C ASP A 517 21.15 22.73 -15.43
N VAL A 518 20.23 21.84 -15.81
CA VAL A 518 20.01 20.52 -15.19
C VAL A 518 20.41 19.42 -16.18
N PHE A 519 21.12 18.41 -15.70
CA PHE A 519 21.52 17.22 -16.44
C PHE A 519 20.91 15.99 -15.77
N MET A 520 20.61 14.95 -16.54
CA MET A 520 20.01 13.72 -16.02
C MET A 520 20.84 12.49 -16.39
N VAL A 521 20.94 11.53 -15.48
CA VAL A 521 21.57 10.22 -15.72
C VAL A 521 20.68 9.08 -15.23
N GLY A 522 20.71 7.95 -15.95
CA GLY A 522 20.04 6.72 -15.54
C GLY A 522 18.51 6.81 -15.53
N VAL A 523 17.92 7.57 -16.46
CA VAL A 523 16.46 7.58 -16.64
C VAL A 523 16.02 6.20 -17.13
N ARG A 524 15.08 5.56 -16.43
CA ARG A 524 14.54 4.26 -16.83
C ARG A 524 13.63 4.39 -18.04
N GLU A 525 13.56 3.35 -18.87
CA GLU A 525 12.73 3.32 -20.08
C GLU A 525 11.26 3.67 -19.82
N SER A 526 10.68 3.18 -18.72
CA SER A 526 9.29 3.47 -18.33
C SER A 526 9.02 4.94 -18.01
N VAL A 527 10.05 5.70 -17.61
CA VAL A 527 9.98 7.14 -17.36
C VAL A 527 10.29 7.88 -18.66
N TRP A 528 11.26 7.40 -19.43
CA TRP A 528 11.64 7.93 -20.73
C TRP A 528 10.48 7.99 -21.72
N GLU A 529 9.71 6.90 -21.82
CA GLU A 529 8.55 6.83 -22.70
C GLU A 529 7.54 7.93 -22.38
N LYS A 530 7.30 8.20 -21.09
CA LYS A 530 6.40 9.26 -20.64
C LYS A 530 6.94 10.66 -20.92
N MET A 531 8.23 10.89 -20.68
CA MET A 531 8.90 12.15 -21.02
C MET A 531 8.80 12.47 -22.51
N ARG A 532 8.94 11.45 -23.37
CA ARG A 532 8.79 11.61 -24.82
C ARG A 532 7.35 11.94 -25.21
N LEU A 533 6.37 11.25 -24.62
CA LEU A 533 4.95 11.47 -24.92
C LEU A 533 4.42 12.81 -24.37
N SER A 534 4.99 13.31 -23.28
CA SER A 534 4.61 14.59 -22.67
C SER A 534 5.39 15.79 -23.23
N GLU A 535 6.18 15.60 -24.29
CA GLU A 535 7.05 16.64 -24.87
C GLU A 535 8.04 17.27 -23.87
N PHE A 536 8.41 16.54 -22.80
CA PHE A 536 9.40 17.01 -21.82
C PHE A 536 10.75 17.34 -22.48
N ASN A 537 11.05 16.68 -23.60
CA ASN A 537 12.26 16.93 -24.41
C ASN A 537 12.32 18.34 -25.00
N ALA A 538 11.20 19.09 -25.05
CA ALA A 538 11.22 20.51 -25.41
C ALA A 538 11.84 21.39 -24.31
N PHE A 539 11.82 20.92 -23.06
CA PHE A 539 12.46 21.60 -21.93
C PHE A 539 13.91 21.14 -21.77
N LEU A 540 14.18 19.85 -21.94
CA LEU A 540 15.50 19.27 -21.77
C LEU A 540 15.94 18.51 -23.03
N GLU A 541 16.94 19.06 -23.71
CA GLU A 541 17.47 18.52 -24.97
C GLU A 541 18.23 17.19 -24.76
N MET A 542 18.45 16.45 -25.85
CA MET A 542 19.05 15.11 -25.80
C MET A 542 20.48 15.08 -25.25
N ASP A 543 21.22 16.17 -25.42
CA ASP A 543 22.58 16.38 -24.92
C ASP A 543 22.66 16.51 -23.38
N HIS A 544 21.53 16.80 -22.71
CA HIS A 544 21.46 16.89 -21.26
C HIS A 544 21.21 15.53 -20.58
N TYR A 545 20.94 14.48 -21.35
CA TYR A 545 20.85 13.11 -20.86
C TYR A 545 22.19 12.40 -21.04
N LEU A 546 22.91 12.25 -19.94
CA LEU A 546 24.28 11.76 -19.96
C LEU A 546 24.35 10.29 -19.54
N THR A 547 25.39 9.61 -20.02
CA THR A 547 25.77 8.28 -19.52
C THR A 547 26.47 8.42 -18.18
N GLN A 548 26.22 7.51 -17.23
CA GLN A 548 26.74 7.62 -15.86
C GLN A 548 28.27 7.72 -15.82
N GLU A 549 28.97 7.03 -16.71
CA GLU A 549 30.43 6.97 -16.77
C GLU A 549 31.07 8.28 -17.22
N ARG A 550 30.37 9.04 -18.08
CA ARG A 550 30.89 10.26 -18.72
C ARG A 550 30.20 11.53 -18.25
N ALA A 551 29.23 11.44 -17.34
CA ALA A 551 28.43 12.57 -16.94
C ALA A 551 29.27 13.68 -16.29
N ILE A 552 30.13 13.33 -15.33
CA ILE A 552 31.01 14.29 -14.66
C ILE A 552 32.07 14.81 -15.63
N GLU A 553 32.70 13.94 -16.42
CA GLU A 553 33.65 14.31 -17.46
C GLU A 553 33.06 15.37 -18.41
N HIS A 554 31.88 15.10 -18.98
CA HIS A 554 31.19 15.99 -19.90
C HIS A 554 30.86 17.33 -19.24
N ILE A 555 30.22 17.31 -18.07
CA ILE A 555 29.84 18.53 -17.35
C ILE A 555 31.10 19.34 -16.99
N PHE A 556 32.16 18.69 -16.50
CA PHE A 556 33.38 19.36 -16.09
C PHE A 556 34.09 20.08 -17.25
N TYR A 557 34.22 19.44 -18.41
CA TYR A 557 34.97 20.01 -19.54
C TYR A 557 34.14 20.93 -20.45
N GLN A 558 32.82 20.72 -20.54
CA GLN A 558 31.96 21.45 -21.47
C GLN A 558 31.13 22.55 -20.78
N VAL A 559 30.78 22.34 -19.51
CA VAL A 559 29.76 23.15 -18.82
C VAL A 559 30.35 23.99 -17.69
N LEU A 560 31.19 23.40 -16.83
CA LEU A 560 31.77 24.11 -15.69
C LEU A 560 32.82 25.14 -16.12
N ASP A 561 32.89 26.25 -15.38
CA ASP A 561 33.91 27.29 -15.58
C ASP A 561 35.23 26.87 -14.92
N PRO A 562 36.29 26.55 -15.69
CA PRO A 562 37.58 26.12 -15.14
C PRO A 562 38.24 27.21 -14.28
N GLY A 563 37.98 28.49 -14.55
CA GLY A 563 38.52 29.59 -13.77
C GLY A 563 37.95 29.63 -12.36
N VAL A 564 36.68 29.26 -12.17
CA VAL A 564 36.12 29.11 -10.82
C VAL A 564 36.76 27.92 -10.12
N CYS A 565 36.94 26.80 -10.82
CA CYS A 565 37.67 25.64 -10.30
C CYS A 565 39.10 26.01 -9.86
N ILE A 566 39.88 26.68 -10.70
CA ILE A 566 41.30 26.98 -10.42
C ILE A 566 41.45 28.04 -9.32
N TYR A 567 40.70 29.15 -9.41
CA TYR A 567 40.96 30.35 -8.60
C TYR A 567 40.02 30.54 -7.40
N ARG A 568 38.86 29.89 -7.35
CA ARG A 568 37.82 30.19 -6.35
C ARG A 568 37.25 28.96 -5.64
N CYS A 569 37.52 27.76 -6.12
CA CYS A 569 36.92 26.56 -5.59
C CYS A 569 37.73 26.04 -4.38
N PRO A 570 37.16 26.03 -3.16
CA PRO A 570 37.87 25.57 -1.97
C PRO A 570 38.04 24.05 -1.92
N VAL A 571 37.36 23.30 -2.79
CA VAL A 571 37.26 21.84 -2.74
C VAL A 571 37.64 21.22 -4.08
N ARG A 572 38.27 20.05 -4.05
CA ARG A 572 38.45 19.19 -5.23
C ARG A 572 37.55 17.97 -5.10
N ALA A 573 36.29 18.13 -5.49
CA ALA A 573 35.25 17.11 -5.29
C ALA A 573 35.28 15.98 -6.34
N TRP A 574 35.75 16.26 -7.57
CA TRP A 574 35.68 15.35 -8.72
C TRP A 574 37.06 14.85 -9.14
N ARG A 575 37.14 13.75 -9.91
CA ARG A 575 38.41 13.19 -10.39
C ARG A 575 39.12 14.18 -11.32
N GLU A 576 38.34 14.80 -12.20
CA GLU A 576 38.77 15.72 -13.26
C GLU A 576 39.36 17.02 -12.69
N CYS A 577 38.97 17.40 -11.48
CA CYS A 577 39.50 18.61 -10.83
C CYS A 577 40.77 18.36 -10.00
N GLN A 578 41.14 17.10 -9.73
CA GLN A 578 42.33 16.79 -8.93
C GLN A 578 43.63 17.26 -9.59
N THR A 579 43.67 17.28 -10.93
CA THR A 579 44.84 17.67 -11.71
C THR A 579 44.92 19.18 -11.95
N LEU A 580 43.93 19.96 -11.51
CA LEU A 580 43.96 21.41 -11.70
C LEU A 580 44.91 22.09 -10.70
N PRO A 581 45.71 23.08 -11.13
CA PRO A 581 46.55 23.84 -10.22
C PRO A 581 45.68 24.49 -9.12
N LYS A 582 46.13 24.39 -7.87
CA LYS A 582 45.57 25.18 -6.76
C LYS A 582 46.33 26.51 -6.72
N CYS A 583 45.62 27.62 -6.82
CA CYS A 583 46.23 28.93 -6.58
C CYS A 583 46.60 29.01 -5.09
N GLU A 584 47.88 29.07 -4.75
CA GLU A 584 48.35 29.26 -3.37
C GLU A 584 47.81 30.59 -2.82
N GLU A 585 47.28 30.55 -1.59
CA GLU A 585 46.46 31.60 -0.95
C GLU A 585 47.16 32.97 -0.81
N ASP A 586 48.48 33.06 -1.01
CA ASP A 586 49.28 34.25 -0.69
C ASP A 586 49.51 35.28 -1.82
N SER A 587 48.91 35.12 -3.01
CA SER A 587 49.31 35.95 -4.17
C SER A 587 48.19 36.57 -5.02
N THR A 588 46.97 36.68 -4.49
CA THR A 588 45.90 37.47 -5.14
C THR A 588 45.36 38.52 -4.18
N PRO A 589 45.23 39.80 -4.59
CA PRO A 589 44.40 40.73 -3.83
C PRO A 589 43.00 40.11 -3.71
N PRO A 590 42.30 40.32 -2.58
CA PRO A 590 40.99 39.74 -2.38
C PRO A 590 40.09 40.24 -3.50
N VAL A 591 39.72 39.38 -4.45
CA VAL A 591 38.59 39.65 -5.35
C VAL A 591 37.32 39.37 -4.52
N GLY A 592 37.20 40.08 -3.41
CA GLY A 592 36.09 40.08 -2.50
C GLY A 592 35.07 41.07 -3.03
N THR A 593 34.31 40.66 -4.03
CA THR A 593 32.95 41.11 -4.35
C THR A 593 32.56 40.48 -5.69
N VAL A 594 31.40 39.83 -5.73
CA VAL A 594 30.75 39.50 -7.01
C VAL A 594 30.42 40.84 -7.65
N VAL A 595 31.23 41.27 -8.62
CA VAL A 595 30.94 42.49 -9.39
C VAL A 595 29.65 42.24 -10.18
N PRO A 596 28.60 43.06 -10.01
CA PRO A 596 27.40 42.95 -10.83
C PRO A 596 27.80 43.02 -12.30
N TYR A 597 27.31 42.09 -13.11
CA TYR A 597 27.66 42.04 -14.54
C TYR A 597 27.40 43.39 -15.23
N THR A 598 26.39 44.14 -14.78
CA THR A 598 26.03 45.49 -15.26
C THR A 598 27.00 46.62 -14.89
N ALA A 599 27.98 46.38 -14.01
CA ALA A 599 28.88 47.42 -13.52
C ALA A 599 29.92 47.89 -14.55
N VAL A 600 29.99 47.25 -15.71
CA VAL A 600 30.96 47.52 -16.78
C VAL A 600 30.19 47.68 -18.10
N SER A 601 30.68 48.52 -19.01
CA SER A 601 30.16 48.63 -20.37
C SER A 601 30.26 47.30 -21.12
N HIS A 602 29.22 46.96 -21.90
CA HIS A 602 29.20 45.74 -22.71
C HIS A 602 29.11 46.06 -24.20
N VAL A 603 29.68 45.18 -25.02
CA VAL A 603 29.59 45.24 -26.48
C VAL A 603 28.99 43.92 -26.98
N ALA A 604 27.96 44.00 -27.82
CA ALA A 604 27.36 42.81 -28.43
C ALA A 604 28.30 42.19 -29.48
N PRO A 605 28.33 40.85 -29.65
CA PRO A 605 29.23 40.16 -30.58
C PRO A 605 29.21 40.70 -32.02
N LYS A 606 28.02 40.91 -32.60
CA LYS A 606 27.87 41.45 -33.96
C LYS A 606 28.41 42.88 -34.09
N ALA A 607 28.25 43.70 -33.05
CA ALA A 607 28.75 45.07 -33.04
C ALA A 607 30.29 45.08 -32.96
N LEU A 608 30.89 44.22 -32.13
CA LEU A 608 32.34 44.05 -32.08
C LEU A 608 32.89 43.57 -33.43
N TRP A 609 32.24 42.59 -34.06
CA TRP A 609 32.65 42.09 -35.38
C TRP A 609 32.64 43.19 -36.45
N GLN A 610 31.59 44.01 -36.50
CA GLN A 610 31.52 45.16 -37.41
C GLN A 610 32.67 46.16 -37.17
N GLN A 611 33.04 46.41 -35.92
CA GLN A 611 34.16 47.29 -35.57
C GLN A 611 35.51 46.71 -36.01
N LEU A 612 35.72 45.40 -35.84
CA LEU A 612 36.96 44.73 -36.25
C LEU A 612 37.14 44.71 -37.78
N MET A 613 36.04 44.64 -38.53
CA MET A 613 36.05 44.61 -40.00
C MET A 613 36.06 45.99 -40.66
N ALA A 614 35.94 47.09 -39.90
CA ALA A 614 35.95 48.43 -40.46
C ALA A 614 37.34 48.80 -41.07
N PRO A 615 37.40 49.32 -42.31
CA PRO A 615 38.66 49.58 -43.00
C PRO A 615 39.44 50.82 -42.48
N ASN A 616 38.78 51.82 -41.90
CA ASN A 616 39.40 53.09 -41.45
C ASN A 616 39.02 53.50 -40.00
N GLY A 617 38.58 52.57 -39.17
CA GLY A 617 38.16 52.84 -37.78
C GLY A 617 39.22 52.49 -36.73
N ASP A 618 39.15 53.17 -35.59
CA ASP A 618 39.98 52.91 -34.40
C ASP A 618 39.59 51.55 -33.79
N ARG A 619 40.26 50.47 -34.21
CA ARG A 619 39.88 49.09 -33.85
C ARG A 619 40.13 48.86 -32.37
N PRO A 620 39.15 48.36 -31.59
CA PRO A 620 39.41 47.99 -30.20
C PRO A 620 40.44 46.84 -30.13
N LEU A 621 41.28 46.83 -29.09
CA LEU A 621 42.12 45.69 -28.75
C LEU A 621 41.24 44.63 -28.07
N VAL A 622 41.07 43.49 -28.72
CA VAL A 622 40.38 42.35 -28.12
C VAL A 622 41.37 41.57 -27.27
N VAL A 623 41.05 41.39 -25.99
CA VAL A 623 41.92 40.72 -25.03
C VAL A 623 41.19 39.50 -24.47
N ASP A 624 41.74 38.33 -24.75
CA ASP A 624 41.19 37.07 -24.27
C ASP A 624 41.78 36.74 -22.91
N VAL A 625 40.92 36.78 -21.88
CA VAL A 625 41.34 36.55 -20.48
C VAL A 625 41.21 35.10 -20.04
N ARG A 626 40.98 34.19 -20.99
CA ARG A 626 40.92 32.74 -20.75
C ARG A 626 42.32 32.14 -20.58
N GLU A 627 42.37 30.88 -20.18
CA GLU A 627 43.61 30.12 -20.14
C GLU A 627 44.07 29.72 -21.55
N PRO A 628 45.38 29.45 -21.78
CA PRO A 628 45.90 29.09 -23.10
C PRO A 628 45.12 27.96 -23.78
N ALA A 629 44.82 26.88 -23.04
CA ALA A 629 44.07 25.75 -23.58
C ALA A 629 42.63 26.09 -24.01
N GLU A 630 42.00 27.13 -23.43
CA GLU A 630 40.69 27.61 -23.89
C GLU A 630 40.81 28.47 -25.16
N TYR A 631 41.92 29.21 -25.29
CA TYR A 631 42.22 30.08 -26.44
C TYR A 631 42.55 29.26 -27.70
N ASP A 632 43.38 28.23 -27.55
CA ASP A 632 43.81 27.35 -28.65
C ASP A 632 42.63 26.61 -29.29
N ARG A 633 41.60 26.28 -28.50
CA ARG A 633 40.36 25.63 -28.99
C ARG A 633 39.51 26.52 -29.90
N GLY A 634 39.75 27.83 -29.91
CA GLY A 634 38.94 28.79 -30.64
C GLY A 634 38.92 30.16 -29.96
N HIS A 635 39.33 31.20 -30.67
CA HIS A 635 39.35 32.58 -30.19
C HIS A 635 38.94 33.59 -31.29
N ILE A 636 38.61 34.82 -30.89
CA ILE A 636 38.21 35.88 -31.82
C ILE A 636 39.41 36.27 -32.70
N PRO A 637 39.25 36.44 -34.02
CA PRO A 637 40.34 36.89 -34.88
C PRO A 637 40.99 38.19 -34.37
N GLN A 638 42.32 38.22 -34.34
CA GLN A 638 43.14 39.34 -33.82
C GLN A 638 43.06 39.56 -32.29
N ALA A 639 42.47 38.62 -31.53
CA ALA A 639 42.52 38.67 -30.08
C ALA A 639 43.94 38.44 -29.55
N ARG A 640 44.28 39.08 -28.44
CA ARG A 640 45.53 38.85 -27.70
C ARG A 640 45.23 38.03 -26.45
N LEU A 641 45.86 36.87 -26.30
CA LEU A 641 45.76 36.08 -25.07
C LEU A 641 46.47 36.79 -23.91
N ALA A 642 45.74 37.05 -22.83
CA ALA A 642 46.23 37.65 -21.60
C ALA A 642 45.43 37.10 -20.40
N PRO A 643 45.81 35.93 -19.84
CA PRO A 643 45.01 35.25 -18.82
C PRO A 643 44.70 36.15 -17.62
N MET A 644 43.46 36.08 -17.12
CA MET A 644 42.96 36.93 -16.02
C MET A 644 43.95 37.09 -14.86
N PRO A 645 44.60 36.03 -14.33
CA PRO A 645 45.51 36.18 -13.20
C PRO A 645 46.71 37.08 -13.51
N ARG A 646 47.24 37.03 -14.74
CA ARG A 646 48.38 37.86 -15.15
C ARG A 646 48.00 39.33 -15.17
N ILE A 647 46.81 39.64 -15.68
CA ILE A 647 46.27 41.01 -15.68
C ILE A 647 46.02 41.50 -14.24
N LEU A 648 45.32 40.71 -13.42
CA LEU A 648 44.98 41.11 -12.05
C LEU A 648 46.22 41.27 -11.15
N ARG A 649 47.30 40.52 -11.42
CA ARG A 649 48.60 40.65 -10.74
C ARG A 649 49.50 41.72 -11.35
N ARG A 650 49.02 42.49 -12.34
CA ARG A 650 49.81 43.48 -13.09
C ARG A 650 51.09 42.91 -13.71
N GLN A 651 51.08 41.61 -14.03
CA GLN A 651 52.17 40.93 -14.73
C GLN A 651 52.07 41.07 -16.26
N GLU A 652 51.01 41.74 -16.73
CA GLU A 652 50.74 41.97 -18.12
C GLU A 652 50.20 43.39 -18.33
N THR A 653 50.92 44.18 -19.12
CA THR A 653 50.59 45.60 -19.38
C THR A 653 49.70 45.71 -20.61
N LEU A 654 48.62 46.46 -20.47
CA LEU A 654 47.66 46.78 -21.53
C LEU A 654 47.79 48.25 -21.92
N PRO A 655 47.56 48.62 -23.20
CA PRO A 655 47.62 50.02 -23.62
C PRO A 655 46.44 50.82 -23.06
N GLU A 656 46.71 51.89 -22.32
CA GLU A 656 45.67 52.71 -21.64
C GLU A 656 44.87 53.61 -22.60
N GLU A 657 45.47 54.00 -23.73
CA GLU A 657 44.89 54.98 -24.66
C GLU A 657 43.98 54.37 -25.74
N ARG A 658 43.98 53.03 -25.89
CA ARG A 658 43.21 52.32 -26.93
C ARG A 658 41.96 51.68 -26.31
N PRO A 659 40.80 51.68 -27.00
CA PRO A 659 39.64 50.93 -26.54
C PRO A 659 39.95 49.44 -26.39
N ILE A 660 39.62 48.84 -25.23
CA ILE A 660 39.86 47.42 -24.93
C ILE A 660 38.52 46.70 -24.80
N VAL A 661 38.38 45.57 -25.48
CA VAL A 661 37.24 44.66 -25.31
C VAL A 661 37.74 43.34 -24.75
N LEU A 662 37.33 43.00 -23.53
CA LEU A 662 37.74 41.79 -22.85
C LEU A 662 36.75 40.67 -23.17
N VAL A 663 37.29 39.49 -23.46
CA VAL A 663 36.50 38.29 -23.74
C VAL A 663 36.92 37.14 -22.83
N CYS A 664 35.93 36.40 -22.35
CA CYS A 664 36.13 35.08 -21.76
C CYS A 664 35.07 34.11 -22.31
N ARG A 665 34.93 32.91 -21.73
CA ARG A 665 33.93 31.93 -22.20
C ARG A 665 32.50 32.49 -22.17
N SER A 666 32.05 33.02 -21.04
CA SER A 666 30.66 33.47 -20.81
C SER A 666 30.49 34.98 -20.51
N GLY A 667 31.55 35.78 -20.67
CA GLY A 667 31.56 37.21 -20.33
C GLY A 667 31.79 37.53 -18.85
N ARG A 668 31.62 36.58 -17.91
CA ARG A 668 31.72 36.86 -16.46
C ARG A 668 33.14 37.03 -15.93
N ARG A 669 34.11 36.27 -16.47
CA ARG A 669 35.53 36.40 -16.08
C ARG A 669 36.10 37.71 -16.63
N SER A 670 35.79 38.02 -17.88
CA SER A 670 36.16 39.27 -18.53
C SER A 670 35.50 40.49 -17.90
N SER A 671 34.26 40.42 -17.42
CA SER A 671 33.63 41.55 -16.70
C SER A 671 34.35 41.88 -15.39
N GLN A 672 34.91 40.89 -14.70
CA GLN A 672 35.71 41.13 -13.49
C GLN A 672 37.04 41.79 -13.80
N VAL A 673 37.73 41.32 -14.85
CA VAL A 673 38.96 41.96 -15.33
C VAL A 673 38.67 43.39 -15.78
N ALA A 674 37.54 43.60 -16.45
CA ALA A 674 37.14 44.92 -16.94
C ALA A 674 36.92 45.90 -15.79
N PHE A 675 36.21 45.47 -14.75
CA PHE A 675 36.02 46.26 -13.55
C PHE A 675 37.34 46.57 -12.84
N ALA A 676 38.24 45.58 -12.71
CA ALA A 676 39.55 45.77 -12.11
C ALA A 676 40.42 46.78 -12.89
N LEU A 677 40.37 46.75 -14.23
CA LEU A 677 41.08 47.71 -15.08
C LEU A 677 40.46 49.11 -15.01
N GLN A 678 39.13 49.23 -14.93
CA GLN A 678 38.47 50.52 -14.70
C GLN A 678 38.89 51.14 -13.37
N GLN A 679 38.97 50.34 -12.30
CA GLN A 679 39.48 50.79 -11.00
C GLN A 679 40.97 51.16 -11.03
N ALA A 680 41.74 50.57 -11.95
CA ALA A 680 43.14 50.91 -12.17
C ALA A 680 43.35 52.14 -13.07
N GLY A 681 42.28 52.80 -13.55
CA GLY A 681 42.34 54.05 -14.30
C GLY A 681 42.06 53.93 -15.81
N TYR A 682 41.79 52.73 -16.34
CA TYR A 682 41.50 52.54 -17.76
C TYR A 682 40.10 53.06 -18.10
N ARG A 683 40.00 54.02 -19.03
CA ARG A 683 38.73 54.74 -19.34
C ARG A 683 37.88 54.07 -20.41
N HIS A 684 38.47 53.27 -21.30
CA HIS A 684 37.80 52.67 -22.46
C HIS A 684 37.83 51.15 -22.44
N VAL A 685 37.27 50.55 -21.38
CA VAL A 685 37.19 49.09 -21.23
C VAL A 685 35.74 48.63 -21.33
N ALA A 686 35.49 47.66 -22.20
CA ALA A 686 34.21 46.99 -22.30
C ALA A 686 34.36 45.47 -22.22
N ASN A 687 33.31 44.80 -21.80
CA ASN A 687 33.18 43.35 -21.79
C ASN A 687 32.42 42.88 -23.04
N LEU A 688 32.87 41.80 -23.67
CA LEU A 688 32.08 41.14 -24.71
C LEU A 688 30.85 40.48 -24.08
N ASP A 689 29.67 40.92 -24.47
CA ASP A 689 28.43 40.41 -23.89
C ASP A 689 28.24 38.93 -24.26
N GLY A 690 28.05 38.07 -23.24
CA GLY A 690 27.95 36.62 -23.39
C GLY A 690 29.26 35.90 -23.75
N GLY A 691 30.37 36.62 -23.92
CA GLY A 691 31.69 36.04 -24.20
C GLY A 691 31.76 35.25 -25.51
N MET A 692 32.64 34.24 -25.54
CA MET A 692 32.79 33.33 -26.68
C MET A 692 31.55 32.50 -26.97
N LEU A 693 30.75 32.14 -25.96
CA LEU A 693 29.51 31.40 -26.18
C LEU A 693 28.53 32.19 -27.07
N ALA A 694 28.34 33.48 -26.79
CA ALA A 694 27.50 34.34 -27.61
C ALA A 694 28.13 34.66 -28.99
N TRP A 695 29.47 34.65 -29.07
CA TRP A 695 30.19 34.77 -30.35
C TRP A 695 29.90 33.58 -31.28
N GLU A 696 29.95 32.36 -30.73
CA GLU A 696 29.67 31.10 -31.41
C GLU A 696 28.18 31.00 -31.79
N GLU A 697 27.29 31.35 -30.87
CA GLU A 697 25.83 31.39 -31.11
C GLU A 697 25.48 32.36 -32.25
N ALA A 698 26.17 33.51 -32.32
CA ALA A 698 26.03 34.47 -33.40
C ALA A 698 26.63 33.99 -34.74
N ARG A 699 27.25 32.80 -34.78
CA ARG A 699 27.93 32.18 -35.94
C ARG A 699 29.02 33.08 -36.54
N LEU A 700 29.76 33.77 -35.69
CA LEU A 700 30.86 34.63 -36.11
C LEU A 700 32.17 33.82 -36.24
N PRO A 701 33.11 34.22 -37.12
CA PRO A 701 34.34 33.47 -37.33
C PRO A 701 35.22 33.41 -36.07
N ALA A 702 35.83 32.27 -35.81
CA ALA A 702 36.84 32.07 -34.78
C ALA A 702 38.12 31.48 -35.40
N VAL A 703 39.28 31.84 -34.88
CA VAL A 703 40.57 31.24 -35.22
C VAL A 703 40.82 30.08 -34.27
N ILE A 704 41.27 28.96 -34.83
CA ILE A 704 41.67 27.76 -34.09
C ILE A 704 43.14 27.55 -34.44
N ASP A 705 43.99 27.49 -33.42
CA ASP A 705 45.45 27.34 -33.57
C ASP A 705 45.90 25.88 -33.38
#